data_AF-A0A6N9Q951-F1
#
_entry.id   AF-A0A6N9Q951-F1
#
_cell.length_a   1.000
_cell.length_b   1.000
_cell.length_c   1.000
_cell.angle_alpha   90.00
_cell.angle_beta   90.00
_cell.angle_gamma   90.00
#
_symmetry.space_group_name_H-M   'P 1'
#
loop_
_entity.id
_entity.type
_entity.pdbx_description
1 polymer ?
#
loop_
_entity_poly.entity_id
_entity_poly.type
_entity_poly.pdbx_seq_one_letter_code
_entity_poly.pdbx_strand_id
1 'polypeptide(L)'
;MINNYTYTKPDTIDKAASEIHDSANGKFIAGGTDIVGVINEKIKAQCPDKLVSLKSAGSDEITEENGTLRIGAMAKLSDIEDSEIIREKYRVLWEAAHQVASPQIRHMATIGGNICQEPRCWYYRYQDDKFHCMRKGGTLCNAMMGENIYHSVFGGAKVCGSPCESQCPNGTAIPEYFDLIRKGDLDGAAKVLWEMNPLAAVVGRVCPHTCQSECNRNEYDEPVSIRNIERTVGDYMLEHAERLIDPAVPETGKKIAVIGAGPAGLTAAYFLRKAGHSVTVYDANEKIGGMLRYGIPAYRLPRNILDRFAEIFTGQGIVFKQNVVIGEDIKIGELCKENDAVFTGIGAWKSAPIGCPGDDVKGVIGGIEFLKDASEHKEPGVAGKVVAVVGGGNTAMDCCRTAKRLGAAKVYNFYRRTEAEMPAEAEEIAEAKEEGIEFCYLVSPAEIIVKDQAVQAVKLQKMELREPDESGRRKPVPIPGEFETIEVDLLFAAIGQKVDPKGMGLDTTSRNWIKTDADHATSMKNVFAAGDAAIGPGTAIEAIADGRKTADSIHRYLGGQTLLRETKLHQELFFDPSCMEASQPLVLETIPVSARSLDQEDNSSASMEAIKTEANRCYNCGCVAVSPSDTAPALIALDAVIVTSKREIPASEFFLAGVDTSTVLDCDEIVKEIVLKADQAGSVQQYNKFRTRETIDFPIAGLASNIKLSGDAIESAKLVFSGVAPMPYEFYEVEDFLRGKAPSEELAAEAGRMAIKDIKVLSDNKFKAQIIKAYVRRAVARAIK
;
A
#
# COMPACT_ATOMS: atom_id res chain seq x y z
N MET A 1 5.20 30.34 24.23
CA MET A 1 4.51 29.07 24.57
C MET A 1 5.58 28.12 25.08
N ILE A 2 5.43 27.62 26.31
CA ILE A 2 6.39 26.68 26.90
C ILE A 2 6.05 25.30 26.32
N ASN A 3 7.00 24.69 25.62
CA ASN A 3 6.84 23.30 25.17
C ASN A 3 6.86 22.42 26.43
N ASN A 4 5.73 21.77 26.74
CA ASN A 4 5.57 20.94 27.93
C ASN A 4 6.22 19.57 27.70
N TYR A 5 7.54 19.48 27.88
CA TYR A 5 8.26 18.22 27.94
C TYR A 5 9.04 18.09 29.26
N THR A 6 9.17 16.87 29.76
CA THR A 6 10.03 16.59 30.91
C THR A 6 11.48 16.48 30.43
N TYR A 7 12.42 17.18 31.07
CA TYR A 7 13.83 17.12 30.73
C TYR A 7 14.63 16.47 31.85
N THR A 8 15.39 15.42 31.54
CA THR A 8 16.22 14.69 32.52
C THR A 8 17.67 14.60 32.06
N LYS A 9 18.57 14.41 33.03
CA LYS A 9 20.03 14.30 32.85
C LYS A 9 20.56 13.11 33.66
N PRO A 10 20.36 11.87 33.18
CA PRO A 10 20.90 10.69 33.85
C PRO A 10 22.43 10.72 33.85
N ASP A 11 23.01 10.12 34.89
CA ASP A 11 24.46 9.96 35.08
C ASP A 11 25.01 8.68 34.43
N THR A 12 24.15 7.80 33.89
CA THR A 12 24.54 6.58 33.17
C THR A 12 23.66 6.32 31.96
N ILE A 13 24.18 5.56 30.99
CA ILE A 13 23.46 5.16 29.77
C ILE A 13 22.25 4.27 30.11
N ASP A 14 22.39 3.34 31.05
CA ASP A 14 21.30 2.42 31.43
C ASP A 14 20.11 3.16 32.05
N LYS A 15 20.37 4.16 32.90
CA LYS A 15 19.31 5.02 33.45
C LYS A 15 18.65 5.84 32.35
N ALA A 16 19.43 6.34 31.38
CA ALA A 16 18.87 7.06 30.24
C ALA A 16 17.95 6.20 29.37
N ALA A 17 18.34 4.95 29.09
CA ALA A 17 17.51 4.00 28.36
C ALA A 17 16.23 3.66 29.14
N SER A 18 16.34 3.36 30.44
CA SER A 18 15.17 3.06 31.29
C SER A 18 14.19 4.23 31.33
N GLU A 19 14.68 5.47 31.40
CA GLU A 19 13.82 6.64 31.49
C GLU A 19 13.04 6.93 30.20
N ILE A 20 13.55 6.54 29.02
CA ILE A 20 12.85 6.78 27.76
C ILE A 20 11.80 5.70 27.47
N HIS A 21 11.99 4.49 28.00
CA HIS A 21 11.11 3.34 27.78
C HIS A 21 9.66 3.62 28.23
N ASP A 22 9.50 4.40 29.29
CA ASP A 22 8.18 4.79 29.83
C ASP A 22 7.50 5.94 29.06
N SER A 23 8.13 6.43 27.98
CA SER A 23 7.69 7.60 27.22
C SER A 23 7.06 7.17 25.89
N ALA A 24 5.90 7.75 25.54
CA ALA A 24 5.26 7.46 24.26
C ALA A 24 6.00 8.12 23.08
N ASN A 25 6.66 9.26 23.31
CA ASN A 25 7.42 10.00 22.28
C ASN A 25 8.72 10.60 22.85
N GLY A 26 9.42 9.84 23.71
CA GLY A 26 10.68 10.29 24.30
C GLY A 26 11.78 10.44 23.25
N LYS A 27 12.66 11.44 23.42
CA LYS A 27 13.85 11.62 22.55
C LYS A 27 15.14 11.83 23.35
N PHE A 28 16.23 11.23 22.88
CA PHE A 28 17.57 11.49 23.40
C PHE A 28 18.13 12.80 22.86
N ILE A 29 18.99 13.44 23.67
CA ILE A 29 19.73 14.64 23.26
C ILE A 29 21.23 14.49 23.54
N ALA A 30 22.01 14.39 22.45
CA ALA A 30 23.46 14.27 22.42
C ALA A 30 24.08 15.46 21.63
N GLY A 31 24.26 16.60 22.32
CA GLY A 31 24.73 17.87 21.73
C GLY A 31 23.60 18.83 21.34
N GLY A 32 22.43 18.31 20.97
CA GLY A 32 21.16 19.06 20.92
C GLY A 32 20.95 19.99 19.74
N THR A 33 21.84 19.99 18.76
CA THR A 33 21.76 20.90 17.60
C THR A 33 20.57 20.62 16.69
N ASP A 34 20.14 19.35 16.56
CA ASP A 34 19.05 18.98 15.67
C ASP A 34 17.67 19.00 16.35
N ILE A 35 17.51 18.23 17.44
CA ILE A 35 16.23 18.08 18.15
C ILE A 35 15.71 19.41 18.73
N VAL A 36 16.59 20.30 19.20
CA VAL A 36 16.18 21.62 19.68
C VAL A 36 15.65 22.48 18.54
N GLY A 37 16.23 22.38 17.34
CA GLY A 37 15.73 23.03 16.14
C GLY A 37 14.34 22.51 15.76
N VAL A 38 14.15 21.19 15.71
CA VAL A 38 12.86 20.53 15.43
C VAL A 38 11.76 21.02 16.37
N ILE A 39 12.07 21.16 17.66
CA ILE A 39 11.14 21.61 18.70
C ILE A 39 10.84 23.12 18.59
N ASN A 40 11.87 23.95 18.43
CA ASN A 40 11.72 25.41 18.39
C ASN A 40 11.00 25.88 17.12
N GLU A 41 11.28 25.24 16.00
CA GLU A 41 10.70 25.55 14.69
C GLU A 41 9.37 24.80 14.46
N LYS A 42 8.91 24.01 15.43
CA LYS A 42 7.66 23.23 15.37
C LYS A 42 7.56 22.40 14.09
N ILE A 43 8.65 21.72 13.75
CA ILE A 43 8.75 20.93 12.52
C ILE A 43 7.76 19.76 12.53
N LYS A 44 7.52 19.16 13.70
CA LYS A 44 6.53 18.11 13.91
C LYS A 44 5.36 18.64 14.74
N ALA A 45 4.15 18.16 14.43
CA ALA A 45 2.94 18.53 15.15
C ALA A 45 2.97 18.13 16.63
N GLN A 46 3.59 16.99 16.95
CA GLN A 46 3.75 16.51 18.33
C GLN A 46 5.17 16.79 18.82
N CYS A 47 5.28 17.58 19.88
CA CYS A 47 6.53 17.68 20.64
C CYS A 47 6.81 16.37 21.38
N PRO A 48 8.08 16.03 21.62
CA PRO A 48 8.41 14.94 22.53
C PRO A 48 7.82 15.22 23.91
N ASP A 49 7.31 14.19 24.57
CA ASP A 49 6.83 14.26 25.95
C ASP A 49 7.99 14.23 26.97
N LYS A 50 9.14 13.67 26.57
CA LYS A 50 10.36 13.61 27.37
C LYS A 50 11.63 13.82 26.54
N LEU A 51 12.58 14.59 27.09
CA LEU A 51 13.93 14.75 26.56
C LEU A 51 14.96 14.23 27.57
N VAL A 52 15.73 13.23 27.17
CA VAL A 52 16.76 12.61 28.02
C VAL A 52 18.14 12.99 27.52
N SER A 53 18.89 13.77 28.32
CA SER A 53 20.21 14.24 27.93
C SER A 53 21.32 13.26 28.27
N LEU A 54 22.11 12.90 27.26
CA LEU A 54 23.26 12.01 27.41
C LEU A 54 24.54 12.74 27.84
N LYS A 55 24.49 14.06 28.02
CA LYS A 55 25.67 14.89 28.38
C LYS A 55 26.36 14.44 29.67
N SER A 56 25.61 13.88 30.61
CA SER A 56 26.11 13.44 31.91
C SER A 56 26.33 11.94 32.00
N ALA A 57 26.02 11.18 30.94
CA ALA A 57 26.09 9.72 30.94
C ALA A 57 27.47 9.14 30.57
N GLY A 58 28.46 10.01 30.29
CA GLY A 58 29.83 9.63 29.91
C GLY A 58 29.99 9.31 28.41
N SER A 59 31.03 8.54 28.08
CA SER A 59 31.38 8.07 26.73
C SER A 59 31.83 9.17 25.75
N ASP A 60 32.71 10.06 26.18
CA ASP A 60 33.33 11.13 25.38
C ASP A 60 34.82 10.90 25.07
N GLU A 61 35.40 9.82 25.58
CA GLU A 61 36.81 9.49 25.40
C GLU A 61 37.12 8.93 24.00
N ILE A 62 38.33 9.21 23.52
CA ILE A 62 38.90 8.61 22.31
C ILE A 62 40.17 7.87 22.73
N THR A 63 40.17 6.55 22.60
CA THR A 63 41.25 5.68 23.07
C THR A 63 41.71 4.72 21.98
N GLU A 64 43.01 4.47 21.89
CA GLU A 64 43.56 3.38 21.06
C GLU A 64 44.20 2.31 21.95
N GLU A 65 43.75 1.07 21.80
CA GLU A 65 44.33 -0.09 22.48
C GLU A 65 44.56 -1.22 21.48
N ASN A 66 45.77 -1.78 21.45
CA ASN A 66 46.15 -2.89 20.55
C ASN A 66 45.79 -2.63 19.07
N GLY A 67 45.90 -1.38 18.62
CA GLY A 67 45.57 -0.93 17.26
C GLY A 67 44.08 -0.74 16.99
N THR A 68 43.20 -1.00 17.96
CA THR A 68 41.77 -0.73 17.84
C THR A 68 41.47 0.65 18.42
N LEU A 69 40.91 1.54 17.60
CA LEU A 69 40.43 2.85 18.04
C LEU A 69 38.98 2.73 18.53
N ARG A 70 38.71 3.27 19.70
CA ARG A 70 37.37 3.43 20.27
C ARG A 70 37.07 4.91 20.40
N ILE A 71 35.95 5.35 19.86
CA ILE A 71 35.46 6.72 19.93
C ILE A 71 34.15 6.68 20.69
N GLY A 72 34.11 7.28 21.88
CA GLY A 72 32.88 7.42 22.64
C GLY A 72 31.83 8.23 21.86
N ALA A 73 30.56 7.82 21.93
CA ALA A 73 29.47 8.43 21.16
C ALA A 73 29.22 9.91 21.51
N MET A 74 29.62 10.33 22.72
CA MET A 74 29.54 11.70 23.20
C MET A 74 30.77 12.54 22.87
N ALA A 75 31.81 11.95 22.26
CA ALA A 75 32.96 12.69 21.75
C ALA A 75 32.47 13.71 20.72
N LYS A 76 32.95 14.95 20.85
CA LYS A 76 32.55 16.02 19.93
C LYS A 76 33.26 15.86 18.60
N LEU A 77 32.67 16.44 17.57
CA LEU A 77 33.32 16.49 16.26
C LEU A 77 34.63 17.29 16.31
N SER A 78 34.75 18.27 17.21
CA SER A 78 36.03 18.96 17.49
C SER A 78 37.08 18.03 18.07
N ASP A 79 36.68 17.09 18.94
CA ASP A 79 37.62 16.16 19.59
C ASP A 79 38.19 15.17 18.55
N ILE A 80 37.37 14.81 17.55
CA ILE A 80 37.81 14.04 16.38
C ILE A 80 38.74 14.86 15.48
N GLU A 81 38.46 16.15 15.29
CA GLU A 81 39.28 17.08 14.49
C GLU A 81 40.66 17.30 15.12
N ASP A 82 40.75 17.34 16.44
CA ASP A 82 41.99 17.58 17.19
C ASP A 82 42.81 16.29 17.42
N SER A 83 42.21 15.12 17.15
CA SER A 83 42.86 13.82 17.34
C SER A 83 43.93 13.52 16.29
N GLU A 84 45.20 13.53 16.70
CA GLU A 84 46.34 13.21 15.81
C GLU A 84 46.22 11.81 15.22
N ILE A 85 45.82 10.83 16.04
CA ILE A 85 45.65 9.45 15.59
C ILE A 85 44.59 9.30 14.49
N ILE A 86 43.45 9.98 14.63
CA ILE A 86 42.40 9.96 13.60
C ILE A 86 42.90 10.67 12.34
N ARG A 87 43.57 11.82 12.50
CA ARG A 87 44.13 12.57 11.37
C ARG A 87 45.14 11.77 10.55
N GLU A 88 45.93 10.92 11.20
CA GLU A 88 46.99 10.13 10.56
C GLU A 88 46.52 8.77 10.03
N LYS A 89 45.74 8.01 10.83
CA LYS A 89 45.34 6.63 10.50
C LYS A 89 43.94 6.52 9.89
N TYR A 90 43.04 7.44 10.23
CA TYR A 90 41.62 7.41 9.85
C TYR A 90 41.22 8.72 9.15
N ARG A 91 42.05 9.12 8.19
CA ARG A 91 41.99 10.42 7.51
C ARG A 91 40.61 10.73 6.94
N VAL A 92 39.89 9.74 6.40
CA VAL A 92 38.53 9.96 5.84
C VAL A 92 37.54 10.43 6.91
N LEU A 93 37.61 9.88 8.13
CA LEU A 93 36.76 10.29 9.25
C LEU A 93 37.14 11.69 9.74
N TRP A 94 38.45 11.97 9.84
CA TRP A 94 38.95 13.31 10.18
C TRP A 94 38.47 14.36 9.17
N GLU A 95 38.63 14.11 7.86
CA GLU A 95 38.20 15.04 6.80
C GLU A 95 36.68 15.23 6.77
N ALA A 96 35.91 14.19 7.08
CA ALA A 96 34.46 14.27 7.24
C ALA A 96 34.08 15.17 8.43
N ALA A 97 34.62 14.88 9.63
CA ALA A 97 34.34 15.64 10.84
C ALA A 97 34.73 17.12 10.70
N HIS A 98 35.92 17.41 10.15
CA HIS A 98 36.40 18.78 9.91
C HIS A 98 35.50 19.59 8.97
N GLN A 99 34.78 18.91 8.07
CA GLN A 99 33.87 19.53 7.11
C GLN A 99 32.41 19.59 7.58
N VAL A 100 32.08 19.07 8.77
CA VAL A 100 30.74 19.22 9.36
C VAL A 100 30.55 20.64 9.88
N ALA A 101 29.51 21.32 9.39
CA ALA A 101 28.99 22.57 9.95
C ALA A 101 30.06 23.67 10.23
N SER A 102 29.67 24.68 11.00
CA SER A 102 30.61 25.67 11.53
C SER A 102 31.41 25.11 12.72
N PRO A 103 32.58 25.70 13.05
CA PRO A 103 33.33 25.31 14.23
C PRO A 103 32.49 25.34 15.51
N GLN A 104 31.60 26.31 15.70
CA GLN A 104 30.72 26.40 16.88
C GLN A 104 29.81 25.17 17.02
N ILE A 105 29.28 24.68 15.91
CA ILE A 105 28.45 23.47 15.90
C ILE A 105 29.32 22.25 16.22
N ARG A 106 30.54 22.14 15.68
CA ARG A 106 31.43 21.00 15.97
C ARG A 106 31.87 20.88 17.42
N HIS A 107 31.93 22.00 18.16
CA HIS A 107 32.23 22.02 19.59
C HIS A 107 31.04 21.58 20.48
N MET A 108 29.85 21.41 19.88
CA MET A 108 28.63 20.99 20.57
C MET A 108 28.10 19.65 20.06
N ALA A 109 28.21 19.41 18.76
CA ALA A 109 27.76 18.20 18.09
C ALA A 109 28.67 17.03 18.46
N THR A 110 28.04 15.92 18.82
CA THR A 110 28.72 14.65 19.12
C THR A 110 28.71 13.75 17.90
N ILE A 111 29.64 12.79 17.84
CA ILE A 111 29.66 11.81 16.74
C ILE A 111 28.41 10.92 16.76
N GLY A 112 27.97 10.46 17.93
CA GLY A 112 26.73 9.68 18.11
C GLY A 112 25.49 10.48 17.68
N GLY A 113 25.44 11.76 18.06
CA GLY A 113 24.38 12.68 17.61
C GLY A 113 24.42 12.94 16.11
N ASN A 114 25.59 12.98 15.47
CA ASN A 114 25.74 13.22 14.03
C ASN A 114 25.27 12.05 13.16
N ILE A 115 25.50 10.80 13.60
CA ILE A 115 25.05 9.61 12.87
C ILE A 115 23.55 9.31 13.09
N CYS A 116 22.94 9.87 14.13
CA CYS A 116 21.51 9.71 14.44
C CYS A 116 20.62 10.90 14.00
N GLN A 117 21.11 11.80 13.13
CA GLN A 117 20.36 12.99 12.72
C GLN A 117 19.17 12.67 11.82
N GLU A 118 18.12 13.50 11.88
CA GLU A 118 16.97 13.35 10.99
C GLU A 118 17.26 13.89 9.57
N PRO A 119 16.66 13.29 8.51
CA PRO A 119 16.90 13.66 7.11
C PRO A 119 16.75 15.16 6.84
N ARG A 120 17.66 15.73 6.03
CA ARG A 120 17.58 17.16 5.62
C ARG A 120 16.78 17.30 4.33
N CYS A 121 15.62 17.92 4.43
CA CYS A 121 14.74 18.27 3.32
C CYS A 121 13.99 19.55 3.69
N TRP A 122 13.88 20.54 2.78
CA TRP A 122 13.23 21.83 3.10
C TRP A 122 11.74 21.70 3.28
N TYR A 123 11.08 20.81 2.52
CA TYR A 123 9.65 20.52 2.71
C TYR A 123 9.40 19.89 4.09
N TYR A 124 10.28 18.97 4.50
CA TYR A 124 10.25 18.38 5.83
C TYR A 124 10.60 19.39 6.92
N ARG A 125 11.59 20.27 6.74
CA ARG A 125 11.97 21.26 7.75
C ARG A 125 11.23 22.60 7.66
N TYR A 126 10.21 22.71 6.81
CA TYR A 126 9.37 23.89 6.79
C TYR A 126 8.44 23.91 8.02
N GLN A 127 8.27 25.08 8.61
CA GLN A 127 7.49 25.28 9.84
C GLN A 127 5.98 25.15 9.57
N ASP A 128 5.21 24.93 10.65
CA ASP A 128 3.74 24.94 10.65
C ASP A 128 3.06 23.97 9.67
N ASP A 129 3.73 22.86 9.35
CA ASP A 129 3.24 21.81 8.43
C ASP A 129 2.69 22.32 7.08
N LYS A 130 3.20 23.46 6.59
CA LYS A 130 2.72 24.07 5.33
C LYS A 130 2.81 23.14 4.12
N PHE A 131 3.83 22.28 4.12
CA PHE A 131 3.95 21.19 3.18
C PHE A 131 3.58 19.93 3.95
N HIS A 132 2.35 19.43 3.73
CA HIS A 132 1.81 18.18 4.29
C HIS A 132 2.67 16.98 3.85
N CYS A 133 3.86 16.90 4.45
CA CYS A 133 4.94 16.02 4.05
C CYS A 133 4.72 14.63 4.62
N MET A 134 5.05 13.59 3.88
CA MET A 134 4.96 12.20 4.36
C MET A 134 5.65 11.99 5.72
N ARG A 135 6.81 12.63 5.95
CA ARG A 135 7.55 12.55 7.23
C ARG A 135 6.89 13.31 8.40
N LYS A 136 5.79 14.01 8.15
CA LYS A 136 4.96 14.74 9.15
C LYS A 136 3.55 14.18 9.26
N GLY A 137 3.26 13.04 8.60
CA GLY A 137 1.92 12.44 8.56
C GLY A 137 1.08 12.86 7.35
N GLY A 138 1.66 13.59 6.40
CA GLY A 138 1.04 13.83 5.09
C GLY A 138 1.20 12.64 4.14
N THR A 139 0.86 12.85 2.86
CA THR A 139 0.76 11.78 1.87
C THR A 139 1.70 11.92 0.67
N LEU A 140 2.34 13.08 0.48
CA LEU A 140 3.12 13.40 -0.72
C LEU A 140 4.58 13.79 -0.43
N CYS A 141 5.48 13.43 -1.35
CA CYS A 141 6.81 14.00 -1.44
C CYS A 141 6.83 15.25 -2.32
N ASN A 142 6.70 16.43 -1.72
CA ASN A 142 6.73 17.72 -2.44
C ASN A 142 8.02 17.94 -3.27
N ALA A 143 9.11 17.27 -2.90
CA ALA A 143 10.36 17.32 -3.66
C ALA A 143 10.27 16.67 -5.05
N MET A 144 9.31 15.78 -5.28
CA MET A 144 9.15 15.16 -6.61
C MET A 144 8.66 16.16 -7.65
N MET A 145 7.90 17.18 -7.24
CA MET A 145 7.24 18.14 -8.13
C MET A 145 7.73 19.58 -7.93
N GLY A 146 8.61 19.82 -6.95
CA GLY A 146 9.16 21.14 -6.63
C GLY A 146 10.69 21.17 -6.73
N GLU A 147 11.29 22.20 -6.11
CA GLU A 147 12.74 22.33 -5.99
C GLU A 147 13.36 21.05 -5.41
N ASN A 148 14.34 20.49 -6.12
CA ASN A 148 14.91 19.20 -5.77
C ASN A 148 16.44 19.11 -5.79
N ILE A 149 17.15 20.24 -5.80
CA ILE A 149 18.60 20.31 -6.01
C ILE A 149 19.44 19.50 -5.01
N TYR A 150 18.96 19.29 -3.77
CA TYR A 150 19.68 18.47 -2.79
C TYR A 150 19.10 17.08 -2.54
N HIS A 151 18.02 16.69 -3.22
CA HIS A 151 17.38 15.39 -3.00
C HIS A 151 18.13 14.24 -3.69
N SER A 152 17.69 13.02 -3.39
CA SER A 152 18.25 11.77 -3.88
C SER A 152 18.30 11.71 -5.41
N VAL A 153 19.32 11.01 -5.89
CA VAL A 153 19.50 10.60 -7.29
C VAL A 153 19.66 9.07 -7.42
N PHE A 154 19.52 8.32 -6.33
CA PHE A 154 19.49 6.86 -6.28
C PHE A 154 18.20 6.39 -5.60
N GLY A 155 17.05 6.81 -6.15
CA GLY A 155 15.72 6.37 -5.68
C GLY A 155 15.20 7.12 -4.45
N GLY A 156 14.17 6.57 -3.81
CA GLY A 156 13.57 7.10 -2.59
C GLY A 156 13.39 6.03 -1.52
N ALA A 157 12.88 6.42 -0.35
CA ALA A 157 12.54 5.50 0.73
C ALA A 157 11.05 5.62 1.05
N LYS A 158 10.36 4.51 1.31
CA LYS A 158 8.96 4.59 1.77
C LYS A 158 8.96 5.11 3.20
N VAL A 159 8.25 6.20 3.50
CA VAL A 159 8.25 6.80 4.86
C VAL A 159 6.87 6.82 5.52
N CYS A 160 5.85 6.32 4.83
CA CYS A 160 4.51 6.11 5.35
C CYS A 160 3.76 5.13 4.43
N GLY A 161 2.54 4.73 4.80
CA GLY A 161 1.64 4.07 3.87
C GLY A 161 1.37 4.97 2.66
N SER A 162 1.34 4.40 1.46
CA SER A 162 0.95 5.18 0.28
C SER A 162 -0.58 5.43 0.29
N PRO A 163 -1.07 6.52 -0.31
CA PRO A 163 -2.51 6.80 -0.35
C PRO A 163 -3.31 5.67 -0.99
N CYS A 164 -2.81 5.10 -2.09
CA CYS A 164 -3.48 4.00 -2.79
C CYS A 164 -3.59 2.72 -1.93
N GLU A 165 -2.56 2.40 -1.13
CA GLU A 165 -2.63 1.31 -0.14
C GLU A 165 -3.63 1.63 0.98
N SER A 166 -3.61 2.87 1.49
CA SER A 166 -4.44 3.28 2.62
C SER A 166 -5.92 3.34 2.27
N GLN A 167 -6.25 3.70 1.02
CA GLN A 167 -7.61 3.72 0.50
C GLN A 167 -8.11 2.36 0.01
N CYS A 168 -7.21 1.40 -0.23
CA CYS A 168 -7.60 0.04 -0.57
C CYS A 168 -8.15 -0.64 0.69
N PRO A 169 -9.41 -1.11 0.73
CA PRO A 169 -9.94 -1.78 1.92
C PRO A 169 -9.12 -3.01 2.36
N ASN A 170 -8.47 -3.67 1.41
CA ASN A 170 -7.61 -4.84 1.64
C ASN A 170 -6.14 -4.48 1.96
N GLY A 171 -5.75 -3.20 1.85
CA GLY A 171 -4.38 -2.75 2.06
C GLY A 171 -3.38 -3.35 1.07
N THR A 172 -3.79 -3.62 -0.17
CA THR A 172 -2.94 -4.23 -1.21
C THR A 172 -1.68 -3.38 -1.44
N ALA A 173 -0.49 -4.00 -1.42
CA ALA A 173 0.81 -3.34 -1.54
C ALA A 173 1.10 -2.86 -2.99
N ILE A 174 0.34 -1.87 -3.46
CA ILE A 174 0.37 -1.40 -4.86
C ILE A 174 1.77 -0.94 -5.34
N PRO A 175 2.48 -0.07 -4.60
CA PRO A 175 3.84 0.34 -4.98
C PRO A 175 4.82 -0.85 -5.11
N GLU A 176 4.66 -1.88 -4.29
CA GLU A 176 5.56 -3.04 -4.28
C GLU A 176 5.45 -3.87 -5.56
N TYR A 177 4.24 -4.30 -5.94
CA TYR A 177 4.11 -5.10 -7.16
C TYR A 177 4.32 -4.26 -8.43
N PHE A 178 4.08 -2.94 -8.38
CA PHE A 178 4.46 -2.04 -9.48
C PHE A 178 5.96 -1.96 -9.67
N ASP A 179 6.75 -1.92 -8.58
CA ASP A 179 8.20 -1.94 -8.66
C ASP A 179 8.72 -3.18 -9.40
N LEU A 180 8.13 -4.34 -9.12
CA LEU A 180 8.43 -5.60 -9.79
C LEU A 180 8.05 -5.56 -11.28
N ILE A 181 6.88 -4.99 -11.63
CA ILE A 181 6.48 -4.77 -13.04
C ILE A 181 7.51 -3.90 -13.78
N ARG A 182 7.99 -2.79 -13.17
CA ARG A 182 9.00 -1.93 -13.80
C ARG A 182 10.31 -2.66 -14.06
N LYS A 183 10.70 -3.55 -13.14
CA LYS A 183 11.87 -4.44 -13.28
C LYS A 183 11.65 -5.57 -14.29
N GLY A 184 10.43 -5.77 -14.78
CA GLY A 184 10.04 -6.85 -15.68
C GLY A 184 9.78 -8.18 -14.97
N ASP A 185 9.66 -8.19 -13.65
CA ASP A 185 9.39 -9.36 -12.83
C ASP A 185 7.88 -9.52 -12.54
N LEU A 186 7.16 -10.06 -13.53
CA LEU A 186 5.72 -10.32 -13.39
C LEU A 186 5.42 -11.47 -12.42
N ASP A 187 6.30 -12.47 -12.32
CA ASP A 187 6.15 -13.56 -11.35
C ASP A 187 6.20 -13.01 -9.92
N GLY A 188 7.16 -12.12 -9.64
CA GLY A 188 7.25 -11.41 -8.37
C GLY A 188 6.00 -10.57 -8.10
N ALA A 189 5.54 -9.79 -9.07
CA ALA A 189 4.34 -8.97 -8.93
C ALA A 189 3.09 -9.82 -8.62
N ALA A 190 2.92 -10.93 -9.34
CA ALA A 190 1.83 -11.88 -9.14
C ALA A 190 1.90 -12.57 -7.77
N LYS A 191 3.10 -12.91 -7.27
CA LYS A 191 3.29 -13.47 -5.92
C LYS A 191 2.87 -12.49 -4.83
N VAL A 192 3.20 -11.20 -4.96
CA VAL A 192 2.75 -10.16 -4.03
C VAL A 192 1.22 -10.09 -3.98
N LEU A 193 0.55 -10.19 -5.14
CA LEU A 193 -0.91 -10.24 -5.19
C LEU A 193 -1.46 -11.53 -4.58
N TRP A 194 -0.90 -12.72 -4.85
CA TRP A 194 -1.31 -13.96 -4.17
C TRP A 194 -1.17 -13.88 -2.64
N GLU A 195 -0.19 -13.15 -2.12
CA GLU A 195 0.00 -12.94 -0.68
C GLU A 195 -1.02 -11.98 -0.04
N MET A 196 -1.62 -11.09 -0.82
CA MET A 196 -2.45 -10.00 -0.31
C MET A 196 -3.92 -10.11 -0.75
N ASN A 197 -4.15 -10.38 -2.03
CA ASN A 197 -5.44 -10.42 -2.70
C ASN A 197 -5.51 -11.60 -3.69
N PRO A 198 -5.98 -12.79 -3.25
CA PRO A 198 -6.03 -13.97 -4.12
C PRO A 198 -7.06 -13.84 -5.24
N LEU A 199 -7.90 -12.80 -5.26
CA LEU A 199 -8.94 -12.59 -6.27
C LEU A 199 -8.64 -11.35 -7.15
N ALA A 200 -7.36 -11.02 -7.38
CA ALA A 200 -6.94 -9.89 -8.20
C ALA A 200 -7.62 -9.83 -9.59
N ALA A 201 -7.74 -10.97 -10.27
CA ALA A 201 -8.41 -11.06 -11.59
C ALA A 201 -9.90 -10.67 -11.54
N VAL A 202 -10.55 -10.82 -10.38
CA VAL A 202 -11.93 -10.38 -10.15
C VAL A 202 -11.96 -8.88 -9.88
N VAL A 203 -11.19 -8.41 -8.90
CA VAL A 203 -11.28 -7.00 -8.47
C VAL A 203 -10.80 -6.04 -9.54
N GLY A 204 -9.81 -6.41 -10.37
CA GLY A 204 -9.39 -5.63 -11.53
C GLY A 204 -10.50 -5.42 -12.58
N ARG A 205 -11.64 -6.12 -12.45
CA ARG A 205 -12.82 -5.95 -13.29
C ARG A 205 -13.97 -5.22 -12.59
N VAL A 206 -14.21 -5.50 -11.32
CA VAL A 206 -15.47 -5.12 -10.65
C VAL A 206 -15.31 -4.15 -9.47
N CYS A 207 -14.08 -3.88 -9.04
CA CYS A 207 -13.82 -3.00 -7.91
C CYS A 207 -14.03 -1.53 -8.32
N PRO A 208 -14.53 -0.66 -7.40
CA PRO A 208 -14.56 0.79 -7.62
C PRO A 208 -13.16 1.44 -7.66
N HIS A 209 -12.12 0.72 -7.21
CA HIS A 209 -10.74 1.21 -7.13
C HIS A 209 -10.60 2.58 -6.46
N THR A 210 -11.13 2.72 -5.24
CA THR A 210 -10.93 3.87 -4.35
C THR A 210 -9.45 4.23 -4.17
N CYS A 211 -8.55 3.25 -4.35
CA CYS A 211 -7.10 3.45 -4.41
C CYS A 211 -6.63 4.45 -5.49
N GLN A 212 -7.43 4.69 -6.53
CA GLN A 212 -7.18 5.68 -7.58
C GLN A 212 -7.70 7.08 -7.21
N SER A 213 -8.73 7.17 -6.37
CA SER A 213 -9.36 8.45 -5.98
C SER A 213 -8.41 9.37 -5.21
N GLU A 214 -7.59 8.80 -4.32
CA GLU A 214 -6.59 9.55 -3.54
C GLU A 214 -5.17 9.34 -4.08
N CYS A 215 -5.02 8.94 -5.35
CA CYS A 215 -3.71 8.80 -5.95
C CYS A 215 -3.01 10.18 -5.95
N ASN A 216 -1.80 10.26 -5.40
CA ASN A 216 -0.98 11.48 -5.41
C ASN A 216 -0.75 12.09 -6.81
N ARG A 217 -0.95 11.31 -7.87
CA ARG A 217 -0.85 11.78 -9.26
C ARG A 217 -2.02 12.68 -9.68
N ASN A 218 -3.15 12.62 -8.97
CA ASN A 218 -4.33 13.47 -9.22
C ASN A 218 -4.04 14.98 -9.04
N GLU A 219 -3.02 15.33 -8.27
CA GLU A 219 -2.55 16.72 -8.12
C GLU A 219 -1.81 17.24 -9.37
N TYR A 220 -1.50 16.37 -10.33
CA TYR A 220 -0.70 16.71 -11.51
C TYR A 220 -1.42 16.43 -12.83
N ASP A 221 -1.92 15.21 -13.03
CA ASP A 221 -2.75 14.86 -14.19
C ASP A 221 -3.89 13.90 -13.81
N GLU A 222 -3.83 12.64 -14.22
CA GLU A 222 -4.83 11.62 -14.01
C GLU A 222 -4.22 10.45 -13.23
N PRO A 223 -5.02 9.74 -12.41
CA PRO A 223 -4.49 8.71 -11.53
C PRO A 223 -3.81 7.60 -12.32
N VAL A 224 -2.95 6.85 -11.65
CA VAL A 224 -2.42 5.62 -12.22
C VAL A 224 -3.58 4.62 -12.33
N SER A 225 -3.68 3.96 -13.48
CA SER A 225 -4.72 2.98 -13.82
C SER A 225 -4.47 1.65 -13.11
N ILE A 226 -4.51 1.69 -11.78
CA ILE A 226 -4.27 0.56 -10.87
C ILE A 226 -5.22 -0.60 -11.20
N ARG A 227 -6.50 -0.32 -11.49
CA ARG A 227 -7.48 -1.33 -11.88
C ARG A 227 -7.04 -2.14 -13.08
N ASN A 228 -6.62 -1.44 -14.13
CA ASN A 228 -6.28 -2.08 -15.40
C ASN A 228 -4.96 -2.84 -15.30
N ILE A 229 -4.01 -2.37 -14.47
CA ILE A 229 -2.82 -3.16 -14.14
C ILE A 229 -3.21 -4.42 -13.33
N GLU A 230 -4.00 -4.27 -12.25
CA GLU A 230 -4.40 -5.41 -11.41
C GLU A 230 -5.19 -6.45 -12.21
N ARG A 231 -6.02 -6.03 -13.17
CA ARG A 231 -6.70 -6.90 -14.12
C ARG A 231 -5.73 -7.75 -14.92
N THR A 232 -4.77 -7.12 -15.60
CA THR A 232 -3.80 -7.81 -16.46
C THR A 232 -2.91 -8.75 -15.65
N VAL A 233 -2.43 -8.32 -14.48
CA VAL A 233 -1.63 -9.18 -13.59
C VAL A 233 -2.49 -10.29 -13.01
N GLY A 234 -3.76 -10.04 -12.72
CA GLY A 234 -4.72 -11.06 -12.28
C GLY A 234 -4.94 -12.15 -13.34
N ASP A 235 -5.05 -11.78 -14.62
CA ASP A 235 -5.14 -12.77 -15.69
C ASP A 235 -3.85 -13.60 -15.79
N TYR A 236 -2.68 -12.95 -15.67
CA TYR A 236 -1.38 -13.61 -15.59
C TYR A 236 -1.28 -14.58 -14.39
N MET A 237 -1.82 -14.20 -13.23
CA MET A 237 -1.88 -15.06 -12.04
C MET A 237 -2.64 -16.36 -12.31
N LEU A 238 -3.76 -16.28 -13.05
CA LEU A 238 -4.59 -17.45 -13.37
C LEU A 238 -3.96 -18.36 -14.42
N GLU A 239 -3.30 -17.77 -15.43
CA GLU A 239 -2.59 -18.49 -16.49
C GLU A 239 -1.38 -19.27 -15.96
N HIS A 240 -0.71 -18.74 -14.93
CA HIS A 240 0.54 -19.29 -14.40
C HIS A 240 0.44 -19.82 -12.96
N ALA A 241 -0.77 -20.08 -12.46
CA ALA A 241 -1.02 -20.45 -11.06
C ALA A 241 -0.17 -21.63 -10.58
N GLU A 242 -0.02 -22.67 -11.40
CA GLU A 242 0.74 -23.90 -11.08
C GLU A 242 2.24 -23.63 -10.85
N ARG A 243 2.78 -22.56 -11.44
CA ARG A 243 4.17 -22.14 -11.25
C ARG A 243 4.33 -21.15 -10.10
N LEU A 244 3.29 -20.37 -9.81
CA LEU A 244 3.35 -19.25 -8.87
C LEU A 244 2.95 -19.63 -7.44
N ILE A 245 2.20 -20.72 -7.28
CA ILE A 245 1.65 -21.16 -6.00
C ILE A 245 2.15 -22.57 -5.69
N ASP A 246 2.73 -22.76 -4.50
CA ASP A 246 3.06 -24.09 -4.01
C ASP A 246 1.77 -24.78 -3.47
N PRO A 247 1.40 -25.96 -3.99
CA PRO A 247 0.27 -26.71 -3.46
C PRO A 247 0.55 -27.37 -2.10
N ALA A 248 1.83 -27.55 -1.72
CA ALA A 248 2.21 -28.22 -0.48
C ALA A 248 2.29 -27.24 0.68
N VAL A 249 1.51 -27.48 1.72
CA VAL A 249 1.57 -26.75 3.00
C VAL A 249 1.64 -27.76 4.15
N PRO A 250 2.48 -27.53 5.18
CA PRO A 250 2.50 -28.38 6.36
C PRO A 250 1.12 -28.41 7.04
N GLU A 251 0.58 -29.61 7.27
CA GLU A 251 -0.72 -29.76 7.90
C GLU A 251 -0.67 -29.42 9.39
N THR A 252 -1.60 -28.57 9.85
CA THR A 252 -1.79 -28.25 11.27
C THR A 252 -2.62 -29.30 12.01
N GLY A 253 -3.32 -30.16 11.25
CA GLY A 253 -4.30 -31.11 11.77
C GLY A 253 -5.64 -30.48 12.20
N LYS A 254 -5.83 -29.17 12.01
CA LYS A 254 -7.08 -28.46 12.33
C LYS A 254 -8.05 -28.45 11.16
N LYS A 255 -9.35 -28.54 11.46
CA LYS A 255 -10.44 -28.58 10.48
C LYS A 255 -11.30 -27.34 10.55
N ILE A 256 -11.63 -26.78 9.39
CA ILE A 256 -12.43 -25.56 9.29
C ILE A 256 -13.54 -25.75 8.25
N ALA A 257 -14.76 -25.40 8.63
CA ALA A 257 -15.89 -25.28 7.73
C ALA A 257 -16.11 -23.82 7.34
N VAL A 258 -16.19 -23.53 6.05
CA VAL A 258 -16.47 -22.20 5.49
C VAL A 258 -17.86 -22.25 4.85
N ILE A 259 -18.79 -21.41 5.28
CA ILE A 259 -20.15 -21.34 4.79
C ILE A 259 -20.27 -20.14 3.84
N GLY A 260 -20.55 -20.41 2.57
CA GLY A 260 -20.59 -19.45 1.47
C GLY A 260 -19.27 -19.39 0.70
N ALA A 261 -19.34 -19.65 -0.60
CA ALA A 261 -18.23 -19.56 -1.56
C ALA A 261 -18.26 -18.23 -2.33
N GLY A 262 -18.70 -17.15 -1.68
CA GLY A 262 -18.54 -15.77 -2.17
C GLY A 262 -17.14 -15.21 -1.92
N PRO A 263 -16.88 -13.92 -2.23
CA PRO A 263 -15.55 -13.30 -2.11
C PRO A 263 -14.95 -13.48 -0.71
N ALA A 264 -15.69 -13.18 0.36
CA ALA A 264 -15.20 -13.33 1.73
C ALA A 264 -14.82 -14.78 2.08
N GLY A 265 -15.68 -15.74 1.73
CA GLY A 265 -15.46 -17.16 2.02
C GLY A 265 -14.32 -17.77 1.20
N LEU A 266 -14.21 -17.43 -0.08
CA LEU A 266 -13.12 -17.86 -0.95
C LEU A 266 -11.77 -17.31 -0.46
N THR A 267 -11.72 -16.03 -0.10
CA THR A 267 -10.51 -15.44 0.49
C THR A 267 -10.16 -16.10 1.82
N ALA A 268 -11.13 -16.31 2.71
CA ALA A 268 -10.88 -16.95 3.99
C ALA A 268 -10.37 -18.40 3.80
N ALA A 269 -11.00 -19.16 2.91
CA ALA A 269 -10.59 -20.51 2.58
C ALA A 269 -9.16 -20.58 2.04
N TYR A 270 -8.78 -19.67 1.13
CA TYR A 270 -7.43 -19.57 0.60
C TYR A 270 -6.39 -19.34 1.71
N PHE A 271 -6.57 -18.33 2.56
CA PHE A 271 -5.59 -18.01 3.60
C PHE A 271 -5.52 -19.08 4.70
N LEU A 272 -6.66 -19.65 5.10
CA LEU A 272 -6.69 -20.75 6.08
C LEU A 272 -6.06 -22.01 5.54
N ARG A 273 -6.27 -22.33 4.26
CA ARG A 273 -5.59 -23.46 3.61
C ARG A 273 -4.09 -23.20 3.52
N LYS A 274 -3.67 -22.01 3.09
CA LYS A 274 -2.26 -21.60 3.04
C LYS A 274 -1.57 -21.72 4.41
N ALA A 275 -2.32 -21.51 5.49
CA ALA A 275 -1.85 -21.67 6.86
C ALA A 275 -1.74 -23.13 7.34
N GLY A 276 -2.08 -24.11 6.48
CA GLY A 276 -1.97 -25.54 6.76
C GLY A 276 -3.23 -26.20 7.33
N HIS A 277 -4.37 -25.51 7.36
CA HIS A 277 -5.62 -26.08 7.88
C HIS A 277 -6.35 -26.89 6.82
N SER A 278 -7.09 -27.92 7.23
CA SER A 278 -8.03 -28.63 6.37
C SER A 278 -9.31 -27.81 6.20
N VAL A 279 -9.63 -27.37 4.99
CA VAL A 279 -10.75 -26.46 4.72
C VAL A 279 -11.81 -27.12 3.85
N THR A 280 -13.06 -27.11 4.31
CA THR A 280 -14.24 -27.48 3.51
C THR A 280 -15.17 -26.28 3.35
N VAL A 281 -15.44 -25.89 2.11
CA VAL A 281 -16.36 -24.80 1.76
C VAL A 281 -17.71 -25.37 1.36
N TYR A 282 -18.77 -24.91 2.02
CA TYR A 282 -20.16 -25.28 1.76
C TYR A 282 -20.86 -24.11 1.04
N ASP A 283 -21.53 -24.37 -0.08
CA ASP A 283 -22.30 -23.34 -0.79
C ASP A 283 -23.70 -23.83 -1.15
N ALA A 284 -24.69 -22.94 -1.08
CA ALA A 284 -26.07 -23.23 -1.41
C ALA A 284 -26.31 -23.35 -2.93
N ASN A 285 -25.47 -22.73 -3.75
CA ASN A 285 -25.61 -22.74 -5.20
C ASN A 285 -24.80 -23.87 -5.84
N GLU A 286 -25.08 -24.12 -7.12
CA GLU A 286 -24.42 -25.15 -7.91
C GLU A 286 -22.93 -24.84 -8.16
N LYS A 287 -22.54 -23.57 -8.29
CA LYS A 287 -21.17 -23.14 -8.58
C LYS A 287 -20.68 -22.10 -7.57
N ILE A 288 -19.38 -22.08 -7.31
CA ILE A 288 -18.75 -21.09 -6.43
C ILE A 288 -18.80 -19.67 -7.00
N GLY A 289 -18.59 -18.66 -6.17
CA GLY A 289 -18.41 -17.26 -6.55
C GLY A 289 -19.43 -16.31 -5.91
N GLY A 290 -20.55 -16.81 -5.40
CA GLY A 290 -21.60 -15.99 -4.79
C GLY A 290 -22.04 -14.85 -5.71
N MET A 291 -22.14 -13.61 -5.20
CA MET A 291 -22.52 -12.44 -6.01
C MET A 291 -21.60 -12.17 -7.20
N LEU A 292 -20.34 -12.61 -7.17
CA LEU A 292 -19.43 -12.51 -8.32
C LEU A 292 -19.96 -13.31 -9.52
N ARG A 293 -20.58 -14.47 -9.27
CA ARG A 293 -21.14 -15.33 -10.31
C ARG A 293 -22.59 -14.99 -10.63
N TYR A 294 -23.40 -14.76 -9.59
CA TYR A 294 -24.86 -14.72 -9.74
C TYR A 294 -25.43 -13.31 -9.73
N GLY A 295 -24.66 -12.31 -9.30
CA GLY A 295 -25.06 -10.90 -9.31
C GLY A 295 -24.40 -10.13 -10.45
N ILE A 296 -23.08 -10.22 -10.58
CA ILE A 296 -22.31 -9.49 -11.59
C ILE A 296 -22.47 -10.17 -12.95
N PRO A 297 -22.89 -9.47 -14.01
CA PRO A 297 -23.05 -10.06 -15.35
C PRO A 297 -21.74 -10.58 -15.96
N ALA A 298 -21.83 -11.58 -16.85
CA ALA A 298 -20.66 -12.23 -17.43
C ALA A 298 -19.84 -11.31 -18.36
N TYR A 299 -20.49 -10.28 -18.95
CA TYR A 299 -19.80 -9.27 -19.76
C TYR A 299 -18.91 -8.31 -18.95
N ARG A 300 -19.07 -8.26 -17.62
CA ARG A 300 -18.17 -7.56 -16.69
C ARG A 300 -17.21 -8.51 -16.00
N LEU A 301 -17.70 -9.69 -15.60
CA LEU A 301 -16.92 -10.73 -14.94
C LEU A 301 -17.17 -12.11 -15.56
N PRO A 302 -16.34 -12.52 -16.53
CA PRO A 302 -16.45 -13.80 -17.21
C PRO A 302 -16.49 -15.00 -16.26
N ARG A 303 -17.35 -15.97 -16.56
CA ARG A 303 -17.59 -17.14 -15.69
C ARG A 303 -16.40 -18.09 -15.61
N ASN A 304 -15.62 -18.19 -16.69
CA ASN A 304 -14.41 -19.00 -16.76
C ASN A 304 -13.32 -18.54 -15.78
N ILE A 305 -13.28 -17.26 -15.41
CA ILE A 305 -12.36 -16.74 -14.38
C ILE A 305 -12.66 -17.39 -13.03
N LEU A 306 -13.95 -17.46 -12.65
CA LEU A 306 -14.38 -18.08 -11.40
C LEU A 306 -14.25 -19.60 -11.44
N ASP A 307 -14.46 -20.23 -12.60
CA ASP A 307 -14.21 -21.65 -12.80
C ASP A 307 -12.71 -21.96 -12.61
N ARG A 308 -11.81 -21.11 -13.13
CA ARG A 308 -10.38 -21.25 -12.96
C ARG A 308 -9.93 -21.09 -11.50
N PHE A 309 -10.52 -20.16 -10.75
CA PHE A 309 -10.27 -20.08 -9.29
C PHE A 309 -10.71 -21.36 -8.56
N ALA A 310 -11.85 -21.95 -8.95
CA ALA A 310 -12.32 -23.21 -8.36
C ALA A 310 -11.30 -24.33 -8.57
N GLU A 311 -10.74 -24.45 -9.78
CA GLU A 311 -9.70 -25.42 -10.11
C GLU A 311 -8.44 -25.22 -9.26
N ILE A 312 -7.93 -23.99 -9.21
CA ILE A 312 -6.72 -23.66 -8.45
C ILE A 312 -6.90 -23.99 -6.97
N PHE A 313 -8.01 -23.54 -6.36
CA PHE A 313 -8.27 -23.76 -4.93
C PHE A 313 -8.50 -25.24 -4.61
N THR A 314 -9.15 -25.98 -5.50
CA THR A 314 -9.28 -27.44 -5.38
C THR A 314 -7.90 -28.11 -5.45
N GLY A 315 -7.03 -27.66 -6.36
CA GLY A 315 -5.64 -28.12 -6.48
C GLY A 315 -4.78 -27.87 -5.23
N GLN A 316 -5.12 -26.84 -4.44
CA GLN A 316 -4.49 -26.55 -3.14
C GLN A 316 -5.06 -27.39 -1.98
N GLY A 317 -6.06 -28.25 -2.24
CA GLY A 317 -6.69 -29.12 -1.26
C GLY A 317 -7.90 -28.52 -0.55
N ILE A 318 -8.48 -27.42 -1.04
CA ILE A 318 -9.78 -26.93 -0.55
C ILE A 318 -10.88 -27.82 -1.10
N VAL A 319 -11.76 -28.30 -0.22
CA VAL A 319 -12.89 -29.16 -0.61
C VAL A 319 -14.16 -28.32 -0.76
N PHE A 320 -14.79 -28.35 -1.93
CA PHE A 320 -16.08 -27.69 -2.15
C PHE A 320 -17.25 -28.67 -2.04
N LYS A 321 -18.27 -28.30 -1.27
CA LYS A 321 -19.56 -28.99 -1.13
C LYS A 321 -20.70 -28.04 -1.53
N GLN A 322 -21.08 -28.14 -2.80
CA GLN A 322 -22.10 -27.29 -3.43
C GLN A 322 -23.50 -27.88 -3.28
N ASN A 323 -24.53 -27.06 -3.51
CA ASN A 323 -25.94 -27.41 -3.32
C ASN A 323 -26.26 -27.86 -1.88
N VAL A 324 -25.64 -27.21 -0.88
CA VAL A 324 -25.86 -27.48 0.54
C VAL A 324 -26.27 -26.19 1.26
N VAL A 325 -27.50 -26.15 1.76
CA VAL A 325 -28.06 -25.00 2.48
C VAL A 325 -27.86 -25.20 3.98
N ILE A 326 -26.90 -24.47 4.56
CA ILE A 326 -26.67 -24.50 6.01
C ILE A 326 -27.83 -23.81 6.75
N GLY A 327 -28.37 -24.48 7.77
CA GLY A 327 -29.58 -24.10 8.47
C GLY A 327 -30.81 -24.92 8.05
N GLU A 328 -30.80 -25.48 6.84
CA GLU A 328 -31.84 -26.37 6.31
C GLU A 328 -31.34 -27.82 6.20
N ASP A 329 -30.35 -28.08 5.36
CA ASP A 329 -29.79 -29.42 5.10
C ASP A 329 -28.86 -29.88 6.22
N ILE A 330 -28.02 -28.98 6.73
CA ILE A 330 -27.07 -29.23 7.83
C ILE A 330 -27.22 -28.11 8.86
N LYS A 331 -27.35 -28.46 10.14
CA LYS A 331 -27.39 -27.46 11.22
C LYS A 331 -25.98 -26.95 11.50
N ILE A 332 -25.83 -25.64 11.71
CA ILE A 332 -24.52 -25.04 12.03
C ILE A 332 -23.87 -25.68 13.26
N GLY A 333 -24.68 -26.07 14.25
CA GLY A 333 -24.20 -26.72 15.48
C GLY A 333 -23.58 -28.11 15.25
N GLU A 334 -23.88 -28.78 14.13
CA GLU A 334 -23.20 -30.01 13.72
C GLU A 334 -21.81 -29.69 13.18
N LEU A 335 -21.70 -28.67 12.30
CA LEU A 335 -20.42 -28.18 11.81
C LEU A 335 -19.49 -27.74 12.95
N CYS A 336 -20.03 -27.08 13.98
CA CYS A 336 -19.28 -26.64 15.15
C CYS A 336 -18.68 -27.80 15.97
N LYS A 337 -19.29 -28.99 15.91
CA LYS A 337 -18.79 -30.20 16.61
C LYS A 337 -17.73 -30.93 15.80
N GLU A 338 -17.85 -30.89 14.48
CA GLU A 338 -16.96 -31.61 13.55
C GLU A 338 -15.69 -30.82 13.17
N ASN A 339 -15.71 -29.51 13.38
CA ASN A 339 -14.64 -28.60 12.99
C ASN A 339 -14.13 -27.80 14.19
N ASP A 340 -12.85 -27.47 14.19
CA ASP A 340 -12.24 -26.64 15.22
C ASP A 340 -12.76 -25.19 15.14
N ALA A 341 -13.10 -24.71 13.94
CA ALA A 341 -13.72 -23.41 13.69
C ALA A 341 -14.71 -23.46 12.51
N VAL A 342 -15.66 -22.53 12.51
CA VAL A 342 -16.63 -22.31 11.43
C VAL A 342 -16.62 -20.84 11.02
N PHE A 343 -16.52 -20.59 9.72
CA PHE A 343 -16.66 -19.27 9.11
C PHE A 343 -18.01 -19.18 8.39
N THR A 344 -18.70 -18.04 8.48
CA THR A 344 -19.91 -17.77 7.69
C THR A 344 -19.83 -16.45 6.93
N GLY A 345 -19.95 -16.54 5.61
CA GLY A 345 -20.00 -15.41 4.67
C GLY A 345 -21.16 -15.60 3.67
N ILE A 346 -22.37 -15.82 4.18
CA ILE A 346 -23.58 -16.13 3.38
C ILE A 346 -24.03 -14.98 2.45
N GLY A 347 -23.52 -13.76 2.64
CA GLY A 347 -23.88 -12.59 1.85
C GLY A 347 -25.31 -12.07 2.07
N ALA A 348 -25.73 -11.13 1.22
CA ALA A 348 -27.05 -10.49 1.28
C ALA A 348 -27.86 -10.75 -0.02
N TRP A 349 -28.56 -11.88 -0.06
CA TRP A 349 -29.21 -12.38 -1.28
C TRP A 349 -30.62 -11.87 -1.54
N LYS A 350 -31.27 -11.22 -0.57
CA LYS A 350 -32.66 -10.76 -0.71
C LYS A 350 -32.73 -9.32 -1.18
N SER A 351 -33.48 -9.03 -2.24
CA SER A 351 -33.73 -7.65 -2.64
C SER A 351 -34.62 -6.91 -1.62
N ALA A 352 -34.34 -5.63 -1.39
CA ALA A 352 -35.22 -4.78 -0.61
C ALA A 352 -36.48 -4.40 -1.43
N PRO A 353 -37.68 -4.43 -0.82
CA PRO A 353 -38.92 -4.05 -1.50
C PRO A 353 -38.95 -2.54 -1.74
N ILE A 354 -39.61 -2.12 -2.84
CA ILE A 354 -39.76 -0.70 -3.21
C ILE A 354 -40.48 0.09 -2.11
N GLY A 355 -41.46 -0.54 -1.44
CA GLY A 355 -42.16 0.05 -0.30
C GLY A 355 -43.25 1.03 -0.68
N CYS A 356 -43.82 0.89 -1.88
CA CYS A 356 -44.96 1.67 -2.36
C CYS A 356 -46.16 0.75 -2.65
N PRO A 357 -47.41 1.26 -2.67
CA PRO A 357 -48.57 0.45 -3.00
C PRO A 357 -48.42 -0.29 -4.33
N GLY A 358 -48.70 -1.60 -4.33
CA GLY A 358 -48.59 -2.48 -5.50
C GLY A 358 -47.20 -3.07 -5.74
N ASP A 359 -46.30 -3.05 -4.75
CA ASP A 359 -44.93 -3.60 -4.88
C ASP A 359 -44.82 -5.13 -4.72
N ASP A 360 -45.95 -5.82 -4.55
CA ASP A 360 -46.07 -7.27 -4.40
C ASP A 360 -46.82 -7.95 -5.58
N VAL A 361 -47.06 -7.22 -6.67
CA VAL A 361 -47.80 -7.72 -7.84
C VAL A 361 -46.91 -8.39 -8.88
N LYS A 362 -47.53 -9.15 -9.80
CA LYS A 362 -46.82 -9.80 -10.91
C LYS A 362 -46.12 -8.77 -11.80
N GLY A 363 -44.84 -8.98 -12.07
CA GLY A 363 -44.02 -8.07 -12.88
C GLY A 363 -43.13 -7.13 -12.08
N VAL A 364 -43.30 -7.07 -10.75
CA VAL A 364 -42.29 -6.51 -9.84
C VAL A 364 -41.33 -7.63 -9.44
N ILE A 365 -40.05 -7.49 -9.77
CA ILE A 365 -39.01 -8.49 -9.53
C ILE A 365 -37.87 -7.83 -8.76
N GLY A 366 -37.24 -8.54 -7.83
CA GLY A 366 -36.03 -8.02 -7.20
C GLY A 366 -34.85 -8.05 -8.18
N GLY A 367 -33.99 -7.03 -8.12
CA GLY A 367 -32.87 -6.91 -9.07
C GLY A 367 -31.88 -8.07 -8.96
N ILE A 368 -31.64 -8.59 -7.76
CA ILE A 368 -30.74 -9.72 -7.53
C ILE A 368 -31.32 -11.02 -8.07
N GLU A 369 -32.63 -11.22 -7.88
CA GLU A 369 -33.36 -12.37 -8.40
C GLU A 369 -33.34 -12.38 -9.93
N PHE A 370 -33.57 -11.22 -10.56
CA PHE A 370 -33.45 -11.05 -12.02
C PHE A 370 -32.04 -11.36 -12.54
N LEU A 371 -31.00 -10.78 -11.92
CA LEU A 371 -29.62 -11.01 -12.34
C LEU A 371 -29.19 -12.47 -12.15
N LYS A 372 -29.63 -13.10 -11.06
CA LYS A 372 -29.39 -14.53 -10.83
C LYS A 372 -30.03 -15.36 -11.92
N ASP A 373 -31.31 -15.14 -12.23
CA ASP A 373 -32.00 -15.89 -13.27
C ASP A 373 -31.34 -15.68 -14.65
N ALA A 374 -30.95 -14.45 -14.99
CA ALA A 374 -30.20 -14.17 -16.21
C ALA A 374 -28.84 -14.87 -16.25
N SER A 375 -28.13 -14.94 -15.11
CA SER A 375 -26.83 -15.62 -15.00
C SER A 375 -26.91 -17.14 -15.17
N GLU A 376 -28.08 -17.72 -14.91
CA GLU A 376 -28.39 -19.14 -15.05
C GLU A 376 -29.09 -19.45 -16.39
N HIS A 377 -29.10 -18.48 -17.31
CA HIS A 377 -29.75 -18.56 -18.62
C HIS A 377 -31.24 -18.94 -18.56
N LYS A 378 -31.92 -18.61 -17.45
CA LYS A 378 -33.38 -18.72 -17.35
C LYS A 378 -34.00 -17.55 -18.09
N GLU A 379 -35.10 -17.79 -18.79
CA GLU A 379 -35.79 -16.74 -19.56
C GLU A 379 -36.59 -15.82 -18.62
N PRO A 380 -36.15 -14.58 -18.34
CA PRO A 380 -36.81 -13.70 -17.37
C PRO A 380 -38.00 -12.96 -17.99
N GLY A 381 -38.35 -13.29 -19.24
CA GLY A 381 -39.49 -12.75 -19.95
C GLY A 381 -39.42 -11.24 -20.22
N VAL A 382 -38.23 -10.70 -20.48
CA VAL A 382 -38.01 -9.25 -20.74
C VAL A 382 -38.08 -8.86 -22.21
N ALA A 383 -37.94 -9.82 -23.14
CA ALA A 383 -37.89 -9.56 -24.56
C ALA A 383 -39.15 -8.83 -25.07
N GLY A 384 -38.96 -7.75 -25.83
CA GLY A 384 -40.04 -6.92 -26.38
C GLY A 384 -40.79 -6.04 -25.39
N LYS A 385 -40.43 -6.06 -24.10
CA LYS A 385 -41.13 -5.31 -23.04
C LYS A 385 -40.47 -3.97 -22.72
N VAL A 386 -41.25 -3.09 -22.11
CA VAL A 386 -40.78 -1.86 -21.45
C VAL A 386 -40.45 -2.19 -19.99
N VAL A 387 -39.17 -2.06 -19.64
CA VAL A 387 -38.65 -2.39 -18.30
C VAL A 387 -38.26 -1.11 -17.58
N ALA A 388 -38.57 -1.00 -16.29
CA ALA A 388 -38.00 0.03 -15.42
C ALA A 388 -37.18 -0.60 -14.29
N VAL A 389 -36.07 0.02 -13.96
CA VAL A 389 -35.19 -0.37 -12.86
C VAL A 389 -35.15 0.76 -11.84
N VAL A 390 -35.48 0.47 -10.59
CA VAL A 390 -35.48 1.46 -9.50
C VAL A 390 -34.18 1.33 -8.71
N GLY A 391 -33.36 2.39 -8.72
CA GLY A 391 -32.07 2.41 -8.02
C GLY A 391 -30.99 3.11 -8.84
N GLY A 392 -29.84 3.37 -8.22
CA GLY A 392 -28.72 4.07 -8.87
C GLY A 392 -27.34 3.49 -8.60
N GLY A 393 -27.26 2.30 -7.98
CA GLY A 393 -25.99 1.60 -7.74
C GLY A 393 -25.64 0.62 -8.85
N ASN A 394 -24.50 -0.07 -8.71
CA ASN A 394 -24.01 -1.03 -9.72
C ASN A 394 -25.04 -2.12 -10.05
N THR A 395 -25.77 -2.64 -9.05
CA THR A 395 -26.90 -3.57 -9.29
C THR A 395 -27.95 -3.01 -10.24
N ALA A 396 -28.26 -1.71 -10.14
CA ALA A 396 -29.23 -1.07 -11.04
C ALA A 396 -28.67 -0.97 -12.47
N MET A 397 -27.39 -0.62 -12.62
CA MET A 397 -26.75 -0.56 -13.94
C MET A 397 -26.66 -1.95 -14.59
N ASP A 398 -26.29 -2.96 -13.81
CA ASP A 398 -26.25 -4.36 -14.26
C ASP A 398 -27.66 -4.83 -14.69
N CYS A 399 -28.70 -4.52 -13.90
CA CYS A 399 -30.08 -4.84 -14.27
C CYS A 399 -30.49 -4.16 -15.58
N CYS A 400 -30.19 -2.87 -15.72
CA CYS A 400 -30.52 -2.06 -16.90
C CYS A 400 -29.89 -2.63 -18.17
N ARG A 401 -28.57 -2.85 -18.16
CA ARG A 401 -27.80 -3.34 -19.30
C ARG A 401 -28.14 -4.80 -19.63
N THR A 402 -28.31 -5.65 -18.62
CA THR A 402 -28.75 -7.04 -18.82
C THR A 402 -30.13 -7.11 -19.45
N ALA A 403 -31.11 -6.32 -18.97
CA ALA A 403 -32.45 -6.25 -19.58
C ALA A 403 -32.40 -5.78 -21.03
N LYS A 404 -31.55 -4.79 -21.34
CA LYS A 404 -31.36 -4.29 -22.70
C LYS A 404 -30.80 -5.37 -23.63
N ARG A 405 -29.76 -6.07 -23.21
CA ARG A 405 -29.11 -7.15 -23.98
C ARG A 405 -30.00 -8.39 -24.14
N LEU A 406 -30.92 -8.64 -23.22
CA LEU A 406 -31.96 -9.67 -23.33
C LEU A 406 -33.14 -9.26 -24.24
N GLY A 407 -33.06 -8.11 -24.92
CA GLY A 407 -34.03 -7.71 -25.93
C GLY A 407 -35.22 -6.91 -25.42
N ALA A 408 -35.11 -6.26 -24.25
CA ALA A 408 -36.12 -5.29 -23.83
C ALA A 408 -36.27 -4.18 -24.90
N ALA A 409 -37.52 -3.86 -25.24
CA ALA A 409 -37.82 -2.83 -26.23
C ALA A 409 -37.36 -1.44 -25.75
N LYS A 410 -37.55 -1.19 -24.44
CA LYS A 410 -37.14 0.05 -23.78
C LYS A 410 -36.77 -0.21 -22.33
N VAL A 411 -35.74 0.46 -21.82
CA VAL A 411 -35.30 0.34 -20.43
C VAL A 411 -35.19 1.73 -19.81
N TYR A 412 -35.90 1.94 -18.71
CA TYR A 412 -35.79 3.14 -17.87
C TYR A 412 -35.00 2.86 -16.60
N ASN A 413 -34.19 3.82 -16.17
CA ASN A 413 -33.64 3.87 -14.82
C ASN A 413 -34.35 4.97 -14.02
N PHE A 414 -35.01 4.59 -12.92
CA PHE A 414 -35.66 5.54 -12.01
C PHE A 414 -34.76 5.78 -10.80
N TYR A 415 -34.28 7.01 -10.67
CA TYR A 415 -33.42 7.40 -9.56
C TYR A 415 -33.92 8.65 -8.83
N ARG A 416 -33.99 8.56 -7.51
CA ARG A 416 -34.54 9.62 -6.64
C ARG A 416 -33.63 10.83 -6.47
N ARG A 417 -32.39 10.80 -6.96
CA ARG A 417 -31.43 11.91 -6.95
C ARG A 417 -30.95 12.20 -8.37
N THR A 418 -29.88 12.99 -8.52
CA THR A 418 -29.25 13.24 -9.82
C THR A 418 -28.10 12.29 -10.06
N GLU A 419 -27.58 12.30 -11.29
CA GLU A 419 -26.40 11.54 -11.69
C GLU A 419 -25.20 11.73 -10.76
N ALA A 420 -24.96 12.96 -10.29
CA ALA A 420 -23.84 13.29 -9.41
C ALA A 420 -23.90 12.57 -8.06
N GLU A 421 -25.08 12.12 -7.62
CA GLU A 421 -25.23 11.34 -6.39
C GLU A 421 -25.39 9.83 -6.63
N MET A 422 -25.29 9.35 -7.87
CA MET A 422 -25.36 7.91 -8.16
C MET A 422 -24.17 7.18 -7.55
N PRO A 423 -24.41 6.07 -6.81
CA PRO A 423 -23.32 5.26 -6.26
C PRO A 423 -22.72 4.24 -7.26
N ALA A 424 -23.23 4.12 -8.48
CA ALA A 424 -22.61 3.30 -9.52
C ALA A 424 -21.34 3.96 -10.07
N GLU A 425 -20.44 3.16 -10.62
CA GLU A 425 -19.23 3.69 -11.26
C GLU A 425 -19.58 4.55 -12.47
N ALA A 426 -18.84 5.65 -12.68
CA ALA A 426 -19.10 6.59 -13.77
C ALA A 426 -19.04 5.92 -15.15
N GLU A 427 -18.13 4.96 -15.33
CA GLU A 427 -18.00 4.15 -16.54
C GLU A 427 -19.25 3.28 -16.79
N GLU A 428 -19.80 2.65 -15.75
CA GLU A 428 -21.00 1.81 -15.87
C GLU A 428 -22.24 2.64 -16.24
N ILE A 429 -22.32 3.87 -15.71
CA ILE A 429 -23.37 4.82 -16.07
C ILE A 429 -23.20 5.26 -17.53
N ALA A 430 -21.98 5.54 -17.97
CA ALA A 430 -21.68 5.95 -19.34
C ALA A 430 -21.99 4.82 -20.34
N GLU A 431 -21.57 3.59 -20.06
CA GLU A 431 -21.86 2.41 -20.89
C GLU A 431 -23.36 2.12 -20.95
N ALA A 432 -24.10 2.27 -19.85
CA ALA A 432 -25.55 2.14 -19.85
C ALA A 432 -26.24 3.19 -20.75
N LYS A 433 -25.77 4.44 -20.73
CA LYS A 433 -26.29 5.47 -21.65
C LYS A 433 -25.97 5.15 -23.11
N GLU A 434 -24.76 4.66 -23.38
CA GLU A 434 -24.32 4.25 -24.72
C GLU A 434 -25.18 3.11 -25.28
N GLU A 435 -25.62 2.18 -24.42
CA GLU A 435 -26.55 1.09 -24.76
C GLU A 435 -28.03 1.56 -24.90
N GLY A 436 -28.30 2.85 -24.69
CA GLY A 436 -29.62 3.47 -24.91
C GLY A 436 -30.59 3.31 -23.74
N ILE A 437 -30.10 3.20 -22.51
CA ILE A 437 -30.93 3.26 -21.31
C ILE A 437 -31.36 4.71 -21.02
N GLU A 438 -32.65 4.91 -20.75
CA GLU A 438 -33.20 6.22 -20.44
C GLU A 438 -33.22 6.48 -18.93
N PHE A 439 -32.48 7.49 -18.49
CA PHE A 439 -32.38 7.86 -17.08
C PHE A 439 -33.44 8.91 -16.71
N CYS A 440 -34.32 8.55 -15.77
CA CYS A 440 -35.24 9.47 -15.13
C CYS A 440 -34.69 9.80 -13.73
N TYR A 441 -34.11 10.98 -13.60
CA TYR A 441 -33.59 11.50 -12.33
C TYR A 441 -34.68 12.21 -11.54
N LEU A 442 -34.41 12.42 -10.25
CA LEU A 442 -35.31 13.12 -9.32
C LEU A 442 -36.73 12.54 -9.31
N VAL A 443 -36.85 11.22 -9.40
CA VAL A 443 -38.13 10.52 -9.32
C VAL A 443 -38.06 9.33 -8.38
N SER A 444 -39.16 9.09 -7.66
CA SER A 444 -39.32 7.91 -6.81
C SER A 444 -40.68 7.27 -7.07
N PRO A 445 -40.80 5.94 -7.17
CA PRO A 445 -42.10 5.28 -7.25
C PRO A 445 -42.98 5.66 -6.05
N ALA A 446 -44.16 6.20 -6.34
CA ALA A 446 -45.18 6.55 -5.35
C ALA A 446 -46.28 5.48 -5.28
N GLU A 447 -46.61 4.88 -6.43
CA GLU A 447 -47.64 3.85 -6.57
C GLU A 447 -47.38 3.07 -7.87
N ILE A 448 -47.56 1.75 -7.83
CA ILE A 448 -47.53 0.88 -8.99
C ILE A 448 -48.98 0.67 -9.46
N ILE A 449 -49.27 1.06 -10.69
CA ILE A 449 -50.60 0.95 -11.29
C ILE A 449 -50.73 -0.47 -11.86
N VAL A 450 -51.74 -1.18 -11.35
CA VAL A 450 -51.94 -2.61 -11.60
C VAL A 450 -53.13 -2.82 -12.54
N LYS A 451 -52.94 -3.65 -13.56
CA LYS A 451 -54.02 -4.14 -14.42
C LYS A 451 -53.90 -5.66 -14.56
N ASP A 452 -55.02 -6.36 -14.40
CA ASP A 452 -55.07 -7.83 -14.49
C ASP A 452 -54.02 -8.53 -13.58
N GLN A 453 -53.84 -8.00 -12.35
CA GLN A 453 -52.87 -8.44 -11.35
C GLN A 453 -51.38 -8.31 -11.76
N ALA A 454 -51.08 -7.56 -12.81
CA ALA A 454 -49.73 -7.28 -13.26
C ALA A 454 -49.43 -5.78 -13.35
N VAL A 455 -48.15 -5.41 -13.36
CA VAL A 455 -47.69 -4.04 -13.59
C VAL A 455 -48.18 -3.53 -14.96
N GLN A 456 -48.73 -2.32 -14.98
CA GLN A 456 -49.09 -1.60 -16.22
C GLN A 456 -48.35 -0.27 -16.34
N ALA A 457 -48.18 0.44 -15.22
CA ALA A 457 -47.51 1.73 -15.17
C ALA A 457 -47.00 2.01 -13.77
N VAL A 458 -46.10 2.98 -13.63
CA VAL A 458 -45.62 3.48 -12.33
C VAL A 458 -45.93 4.96 -12.24
N LYS A 459 -46.61 5.35 -11.16
CA LYS A 459 -46.78 6.74 -10.77
C LYS A 459 -45.55 7.16 -9.96
N LEU A 460 -44.80 8.10 -10.51
CA LEU A 460 -43.55 8.62 -9.98
C LEU A 460 -43.80 9.96 -9.29
N GLN A 461 -43.34 10.09 -8.06
CA GLN A 461 -43.27 11.35 -7.33
C GLN A 461 -42.02 12.12 -7.80
N LYS A 462 -42.18 13.40 -8.19
CA LYS A 462 -41.04 14.27 -8.48
C LYS A 462 -40.34 14.70 -7.19
N MET A 463 -39.02 14.74 -7.23
CA MET A 463 -38.15 15.03 -6.10
C MET A 463 -37.36 16.31 -6.36
N GLU A 464 -36.94 16.97 -5.30
CA GLU A 464 -35.95 18.03 -5.33
C GLU A 464 -34.86 17.77 -4.30
N LEU A 465 -33.63 18.22 -4.57
CA LEU A 465 -32.52 18.04 -3.66
C LEU A 465 -32.48 19.14 -2.61
N ARG A 466 -32.24 18.73 -1.36
CA ARG A 466 -31.97 19.59 -0.21
C ARG A 466 -30.55 19.39 0.29
N GLU A 467 -30.27 19.89 1.48
CA GLU A 467 -28.98 19.72 2.15
C GLU A 467 -28.57 18.24 2.24
N PRO A 468 -27.27 17.95 2.29
CA PRO A 468 -26.75 16.60 2.47
C PRO A 468 -27.38 15.83 3.64
N ASP A 469 -27.61 14.54 3.45
CA ASP A 469 -27.98 13.60 4.51
C ASP A 469 -26.74 13.00 5.19
N GLU A 470 -26.95 12.05 6.12
CA GLU A 470 -25.88 11.37 6.88
C GLU A 470 -24.85 10.66 5.99
N SER A 471 -25.20 10.34 4.73
CA SER A 471 -24.27 9.76 3.76
C SER A 471 -23.42 10.81 3.03
N GLY A 472 -23.54 12.09 3.37
CA GLY A 472 -22.87 13.21 2.68
C GLY A 472 -23.51 13.59 1.34
N ARG A 473 -24.54 12.87 0.89
CA ARG A 473 -25.22 13.10 -0.39
C ARG A 473 -26.47 13.94 -0.20
N ARG A 474 -26.78 14.82 -1.15
CA ARG A 474 -27.97 15.69 -1.09
C ARG A 474 -29.26 14.88 -0.88
N LYS A 475 -30.05 15.29 0.11
CA LYS A 475 -31.28 14.58 0.49
C LYS A 475 -32.38 14.84 -0.54
N PRO A 476 -33.01 13.79 -1.12
CA PRO A 476 -34.16 13.97 -1.99
C PRO A 476 -35.43 14.18 -1.14
N VAL A 477 -36.21 15.21 -1.48
CA VAL A 477 -37.48 15.56 -0.84
C VAL A 477 -38.58 15.63 -1.89
N PRO A 478 -39.78 15.07 -1.64
CA PRO A 478 -40.86 15.10 -2.62
C PRO A 478 -41.37 16.53 -2.85
N ILE A 479 -41.62 16.89 -4.11
CA ILE A 479 -42.28 18.13 -4.49
C ILE A 479 -43.80 17.91 -4.36
N PRO A 480 -44.50 18.58 -3.42
CA PRO A 480 -45.90 18.27 -3.15
C PRO A 480 -46.80 18.39 -4.39
N GLY A 481 -47.55 17.33 -4.68
CA GLY A 481 -48.55 17.31 -5.75
C GLY A 481 -47.99 17.06 -7.16
N GLU A 482 -46.67 17.00 -7.34
CA GLU A 482 -46.05 16.74 -8.63
C GLU A 482 -45.79 15.25 -8.86
N PHE A 483 -46.57 14.68 -9.79
CA PHE A 483 -46.45 13.29 -10.22
C PHE A 483 -46.33 13.19 -11.73
N GLU A 484 -45.69 12.12 -12.17
CA GLU A 484 -45.62 11.71 -13.57
C GLU A 484 -45.91 10.21 -13.65
N THR A 485 -46.57 9.75 -14.72
CA THR A 485 -46.88 8.33 -14.89
C THR A 485 -46.19 7.80 -16.13
N ILE A 486 -45.46 6.71 -15.98
CA ILE A 486 -44.76 6.03 -17.09
C ILE A 486 -45.29 4.61 -17.21
N GLU A 487 -45.73 4.23 -18.41
CA GLU A 487 -46.14 2.86 -18.73
C GLU A 487 -44.94 1.93 -18.78
N VAL A 488 -45.03 0.80 -18.06
CA VAL A 488 -43.98 -0.22 -17.98
C VAL A 488 -44.63 -1.59 -17.80
N ASP A 489 -44.03 -2.63 -18.38
CA ASP A 489 -44.51 -4.01 -18.26
C ASP A 489 -43.84 -4.75 -17.09
N LEU A 490 -42.61 -4.35 -16.74
CA LEU A 490 -41.80 -4.96 -15.69
C LEU A 490 -41.07 -3.88 -14.88
N LEU A 491 -40.92 -4.14 -13.57
CA LEU A 491 -40.24 -3.25 -12.64
C LEU A 491 -39.23 -4.03 -11.80
N PHE A 492 -37.96 -3.62 -11.82
CA PHE A 492 -36.88 -4.25 -11.06
C PHE A 492 -36.47 -3.40 -9.85
N ALA A 493 -36.56 -3.98 -8.66
CA ALA A 493 -36.18 -3.34 -7.41
C ALA A 493 -34.68 -3.52 -7.13
N ALA A 494 -33.87 -2.49 -7.39
CA ALA A 494 -32.41 -2.47 -7.19
C ALA A 494 -31.99 -1.41 -6.15
N ILE A 495 -32.75 -1.33 -5.05
CA ILE A 495 -32.60 -0.30 -4.00
C ILE A 495 -31.92 -0.78 -2.71
N GLY A 496 -31.42 -2.01 -2.69
CA GLY A 496 -30.67 -2.57 -1.57
C GLY A 496 -30.84 -4.08 -1.42
N GLN A 497 -30.01 -4.64 -0.56
CA GLN A 497 -29.96 -6.08 -0.27
C GLN A 497 -30.15 -6.34 1.24
N LYS A 498 -30.63 -7.54 1.58
CA LYS A 498 -30.84 -8.00 2.95
C LYS A 498 -30.20 -9.37 3.17
N VAL A 499 -29.63 -9.54 4.36
CA VAL A 499 -29.09 -10.80 4.86
C VAL A 499 -30.24 -11.68 5.36
N ASP A 500 -30.16 -12.99 5.11
CA ASP A 500 -31.12 -13.98 5.59
C ASP A 500 -30.42 -15.12 6.34
N PRO A 501 -30.13 -14.98 7.64
CA PRO A 501 -29.44 -16.00 8.43
C PRO A 501 -30.41 -17.06 8.99
N LYS A 502 -31.54 -17.28 8.32
CA LYS A 502 -32.61 -18.16 8.78
C LYS A 502 -32.08 -19.58 9.01
N GLY A 503 -32.46 -20.18 10.13
CA GLY A 503 -32.04 -21.55 10.48
C GLY A 503 -30.62 -21.69 11.03
N MET A 504 -29.82 -20.62 11.07
CA MET A 504 -28.45 -20.65 11.60
C MET A 504 -28.39 -20.42 13.12
N GLY A 505 -29.40 -19.79 13.73
CA GLY A 505 -29.41 -19.56 15.18
C GLY A 505 -28.33 -18.59 15.67
N LEU A 506 -27.92 -17.65 14.81
CA LEU A 506 -26.95 -16.59 15.12
C LEU A 506 -27.69 -15.30 15.48
N ASP A 507 -27.12 -14.55 16.43
CA ASP A 507 -27.66 -13.24 16.81
C ASP A 507 -27.47 -12.22 15.69
N THR A 508 -28.48 -11.38 15.48
CA THR A 508 -28.46 -10.35 14.43
C THR A 508 -28.63 -8.93 14.98
N THR A 509 -28.18 -7.95 14.21
CA THR A 509 -28.45 -6.53 14.41
C THR A 509 -29.89 -6.19 14.02
N SER A 510 -30.34 -4.95 14.30
CA SER A 510 -31.66 -4.47 13.83
C SER A 510 -31.79 -4.44 12.31
N ARG A 511 -30.67 -4.50 11.57
CA ARG A 511 -30.61 -4.60 10.10
C ARG A 511 -30.50 -6.04 9.60
N ASN A 512 -30.65 -7.03 10.49
CA ASN A 512 -30.49 -8.46 10.25
C ASN A 512 -29.07 -8.91 9.83
N TRP A 513 -28.04 -8.08 10.03
CA TRP A 513 -26.65 -8.51 9.86
C TRP A 513 -26.22 -9.39 11.04
N ILE A 514 -25.38 -10.38 10.81
CA ILE A 514 -24.85 -11.26 11.85
C ILE A 514 -23.97 -10.43 12.79
N LYS A 515 -24.22 -10.50 14.09
CA LYS A 515 -23.43 -9.78 15.10
C LYS A 515 -22.08 -10.45 15.32
N THR A 516 -21.03 -9.64 15.32
CA THR A 516 -19.67 -10.06 15.61
C THR A 516 -18.97 -9.09 16.57
N ASP A 517 -17.90 -9.56 17.22
CA ASP A 517 -16.94 -8.72 17.93
C ASP A 517 -15.82 -8.20 17.02
N ALA A 518 -14.78 -7.58 17.60
CA ALA A 518 -13.66 -7.02 16.86
C ALA A 518 -12.75 -8.07 16.18
N ASP A 519 -12.77 -9.32 16.64
CA ASP A 519 -12.08 -10.45 16.02
C ASP A 519 -13.01 -11.25 15.09
N HIS A 520 -14.18 -10.67 14.76
CA HIS A 520 -15.21 -11.22 13.90
C HIS A 520 -15.87 -12.50 14.46
N ALA A 521 -15.72 -12.77 15.76
CA ALA A 521 -16.36 -13.89 16.42
C ALA A 521 -17.82 -13.57 16.72
N THR A 522 -18.69 -14.57 16.56
CA THR A 522 -20.11 -14.46 16.91
C THR A 522 -20.35 -14.84 18.38
N SER A 523 -21.59 -14.72 18.87
CA SER A 523 -21.97 -15.21 20.20
C SER A 523 -21.90 -16.75 20.32
N MET A 524 -21.91 -17.47 19.19
CA MET A 524 -21.69 -18.91 19.16
C MET A 524 -20.19 -19.20 19.19
N LYS A 525 -19.76 -19.98 20.20
CA LYS A 525 -18.37 -20.43 20.35
C LYS A 525 -17.89 -21.00 19.01
N ASN A 526 -16.63 -20.74 18.66
CA ASN A 526 -15.93 -21.18 17.44
C ASN A 526 -16.56 -20.82 16.08
N VAL A 527 -17.55 -19.92 16.06
CA VAL A 527 -18.18 -19.42 14.82
C VAL A 527 -17.81 -17.95 14.60
N PHE A 528 -17.36 -17.65 13.39
CA PHE A 528 -16.96 -16.32 12.93
C PHE A 528 -17.77 -15.91 11.70
N ALA A 529 -18.04 -14.63 11.51
CA ALA A 529 -18.82 -14.13 10.37
C ALA A 529 -18.14 -12.95 9.67
N ALA A 530 -18.26 -12.87 8.35
CA ALA A 530 -17.60 -11.86 7.54
C ALA A 530 -18.34 -11.49 6.26
N GLY A 531 -17.87 -10.44 5.59
CA GLY A 531 -18.41 -9.87 4.36
C GLY A 531 -19.83 -9.33 4.57
N ASP A 532 -20.61 -9.24 3.49
CA ASP A 532 -21.94 -8.61 3.52
C ASP A 532 -22.89 -9.18 4.59
N ALA A 533 -22.66 -10.43 5.02
CA ALA A 533 -23.43 -11.06 6.09
C ALA A 533 -23.25 -10.39 7.46
N ALA A 534 -22.06 -9.85 7.75
CA ALA A 534 -21.70 -9.28 9.05
C ALA A 534 -21.60 -7.74 9.00
N ILE A 535 -20.97 -7.20 7.96
CA ILE A 535 -20.73 -5.74 7.84
C ILE A 535 -21.77 -5.02 6.96
N GLY A 536 -22.68 -5.77 6.34
CA GLY A 536 -23.72 -5.26 5.44
C GLY A 536 -23.27 -5.18 3.98
N PRO A 537 -24.22 -5.02 3.03
CA PRO A 537 -23.93 -5.02 1.60
C PRO A 537 -22.89 -3.95 1.21
N GLY A 538 -21.80 -4.39 0.59
CA GLY A 538 -20.72 -3.51 0.15
C GLY A 538 -20.13 -3.94 -1.19
N THR A 539 -18.82 -3.79 -1.31
CA THR A 539 -18.04 -4.10 -2.50
C THR A 539 -17.31 -5.43 -2.37
N ALA A 540 -16.94 -6.04 -3.50
CA ALA A 540 -16.18 -7.30 -3.49
C ALA A 540 -14.85 -7.17 -2.73
N ILE A 541 -14.16 -6.02 -2.84
CA ILE A 541 -12.87 -5.79 -2.17
C ILE A 541 -13.02 -5.64 -0.65
N GLU A 542 -14.13 -5.07 -0.15
CA GLU A 542 -14.43 -5.03 1.28
C GLU A 542 -14.70 -6.44 1.82
N ALA A 543 -15.45 -7.26 1.09
CA ALA A 543 -15.68 -8.66 1.46
C ALA A 543 -14.38 -9.48 1.47
N ILE A 544 -13.48 -9.27 0.50
CA ILE A 544 -12.15 -9.89 0.46
C ILE A 544 -11.32 -9.45 1.69
N ALA A 545 -11.26 -8.15 1.98
CA ALA A 545 -10.53 -7.61 3.12
C ALA A 545 -11.05 -8.19 4.45
N ASP A 546 -12.37 -8.25 4.61
CA ASP A 546 -13.03 -8.78 5.79
C ASP A 546 -12.81 -10.29 5.95
N GLY A 547 -12.91 -11.04 4.85
CA GLY A 547 -12.59 -12.48 4.81
C GLY A 547 -11.13 -12.76 5.21
N ARG A 548 -10.18 -11.94 4.74
CA ARG A 548 -8.76 -12.04 5.11
C ARG A 548 -8.52 -11.78 6.59
N LYS A 549 -9.11 -10.72 7.17
CA LYS A 549 -9.03 -10.42 8.61
C LYS A 549 -9.65 -11.52 9.47
N THR A 550 -10.74 -12.10 8.99
CA THR A 550 -11.41 -13.20 9.70
C THR A 550 -10.58 -14.48 9.67
N ALA A 551 -9.94 -14.79 8.54
CA ALA A 551 -9.03 -15.94 8.43
C ALA A 551 -7.85 -15.82 9.41
N ASP A 552 -7.28 -14.62 9.53
CA ASP A 552 -6.27 -14.32 10.55
C ASP A 552 -6.80 -14.56 11.98
N SER A 553 -8.00 -14.04 12.28
CA SER A 553 -8.64 -14.20 13.60
C SER A 553 -8.91 -15.66 13.95
N ILE A 554 -9.40 -16.45 12.98
CA ILE A 554 -9.59 -17.90 13.13
C ILE A 554 -8.25 -18.60 13.37
N HIS A 555 -7.22 -18.27 12.59
CA HIS A 555 -5.91 -18.90 12.75
C HIS A 555 -5.27 -18.58 14.11
N ARG A 556 -5.37 -17.33 14.59
CA ARG A 556 -4.97 -16.93 15.95
C ARG A 556 -5.77 -17.65 17.04
N TYR A 557 -7.09 -17.75 16.86
CA TYR A 557 -7.97 -18.49 17.77
C TYR A 557 -7.55 -19.97 17.92
N LEU A 558 -6.99 -20.57 16.86
CA LEU A 558 -6.47 -21.94 16.85
C LEU A 558 -5.01 -22.06 17.34
N GLY A 559 -4.40 -20.98 17.84
CA GLY A 559 -3.05 -20.96 18.39
C GLY A 559 -1.93 -20.63 17.39
N GLY A 560 -2.30 -20.17 16.19
CA GLY A 560 -1.35 -19.72 15.17
C GLY A 560 -0.87 -18.28 15.36
N GLN A 561 0.18 -17.89 14.62
CA GLN A 561 0.67 -16.51 14.56
C GLN A 561 -0.07 -15.73 13.47
N THR A 562 -0.04 -14.39 13.52
CA THR A 562 -0.74 -13.56 12.52
C THR A 562 -0.43 -13.99 11.08
N LEU A 563 -1.48 -14.17 10.28
CA LEU A 563 -1.42 -14.42 8.83
C LEU A 563 -1.29 -13.12 8.03
N LEU A 564 -1.59 -11.98 8.65
CA LEU A 564 -1.54 -10.69 7.98
C LEU A 564 -0.08 -10.31 7.73
N ARG A 565 0.30 -10.36 6.45
CA ARG A 565 1.56 -9.79 5.96
C ARG A 565 1.60 -8.31 6.29
N GLU A 566 2.57 -7.92 7.12
CA GLU A 566 2.94 -6.52 7.23
C GLU A 566 3.46 -6.04 5.87
N THR A 567 2.94 -4.92 5.39
CA THR A 567 3.48 -4.29 4.18
C THR A 567 4.94 -3.96 4.42
N LYS A 568 5.83 -4.64 3.69
CA LYS A 568 7.26 -4.32 3.74
C LYS A 568 7.43 -2.88 3.30
N LEU A 569 7.99 -2.09 4.20
CA LEU A 569 8.40 -0.75 3.85
C LEU A 569 9.72 -0.86 3.10
N HIS A 570 9.66 -0.75 1.77
CA HIS A 570 10.83 -0.89 0.90
C HIS A 570 11.85 0.21 1.18
N GLN A 571 13.09 -0.20 1.46
CA GLN A 571 14.21 0.70 1.78
C GLN A 571 14.74 1.42 0.53
N GLU A 572 14.58 0.81 -0.65
CA GLU A 572 14.99 1.39 -1.94
C GLU A 572 13.81 1.37 -2.92
N LEU A 573 13.09 2.47 -3.00
CA LEU A 573 12.04 2.69 -3.98
C LEU A 573 12.67 3.20 -5.29
N PHE A 574 12.45 2.45 -6.36
CA PHE A 574 12.76 2.91 -7.71
C PHE A 574 11.60 3.73 -8.28
N PHE A 575 11.90 4.89 -8.85
CA PHE A 575 10.94 5.59 -9.70
C PHE A 575 11.61 5.92 -11.05
N ASP A 576 10.81 5.89 -12.10
CA ASP A 576 11.26 6.35 -13.42
C ASP A 576 11.10 7.87 -13.48
N PRO A 577 12.14 8.66 -13.79
CA PRO A 577 12.01 10.11 -13.90
C PRO A 577 10.91 10.58 -14.87
N SER A 578 10.58 9.79 -15.90
CA SER A 578 9.45 10.07 -16.80
C SER A 578 8.10 10.10 -16.09
N CYS A 579 7.98 9.53 -14.88
CA CYS A 579 6.78 9.66 -14.08
C CYS A 579 6.41 11.12 -13.80
N MET A 580 7.38 12.03 -13.78
CA MET A 580 7.15 13.47 -13.57
C MET A 580 6.56 14.17 -14.80
N GLU A 581 6.52 13.51 -15.96
CA GLU A 581 5.93 14.05 -17.17
C GLU A 581 4.42 13.78 -17.19
N ALA A 582 3.66 14.74 -17.72
CA ALA A 582 2.22 14.59 -17.87
C ALA A 582 1.95 13.51 -18.94
N SER A 583 1.06 12.57 -18.64
CA SER A 583 0.75 11.44 -19.52
C SER A 583 -0.67 10.94 -19.29
N GLN A 584 -1.23 10.30 -20.32
CA GLN A 584 -2.57 9.72 -20.26
C GLN A 584 -2.52 8.35 -19.57
N PRO A 585 -3.54 7.99 -18.77
CA PRO A 585 -3.65 6.69 -18.15
C PRO A 585 -3.94 5.61 -19.17
N LEU A 586 -3.54 4.37 -18.85
CA LEU A 586 -3.96 3.17 -19.55
C LEU A 586 -5.49 3.05 -19.51
N VAL A 587 -6.10 3.19 -20.69
CA VAL A 587 -7.51 2.89 -20.97
C VAL A 587 -7.56 1.57 -21.74
N LEU A 588 -8.48 0.68 -21.36
CA LEU A 588 -8.68 -0.58 -22.06
C LEU A 588 -9.50 -0.37 -23.33
N GLU A 589 -9.33 -1.27 -24.30
CA GLU A 589 -10.19 -1.28 -25.49
C GLU A 589 -11.54 -1.92 -25.13
N THR A 590 -12.61 -1.18 -25.38
CA THR A 590 -14.00 -1.63 -25.21
C THR A 590 -14.62 -1.94 -26.57
N ILE A 591 -15.32 -3.08 -26.68
CA ILE A 591 -16.02 -3.44 -27.92
C ILE A 591 -17.19 -2.48 -28.19
N PRO A 592 -17.51 -2.21 -29.49
CA PRO A 592 -18.63 -1.35 -29.84
C PRO A 592 -19.96 -1.95 -29.39
N VAL A 593 -20.96 -1.11 -29.09
CA VAL A 593 -22.29 -1.52 -28.64
C VAL A 593 -22.91 -2.61 -29.51
N SER A 594 -22.71 -2.57 -30.83
CA SER A 594 -23.24 -3.58 -31.76
C SER A 594 -22.66 -4.98 -31.61
N ALA A 595 -21.50 -5.11 -30.97
CA ALA A 595 -20.83 -6.39 -30.69
C ALA A 595 -21.05 -6.87 -29.25
N ARG A 596 -21.62 -6.04 -28.37
CA ARG A 596 -21.85 -6.40 -26.97
C ARG A 596 -22.91 -7.48 -26.85
N SER A 597 -22.66 -8.47 -25.99
CA SER A 597 -23.56 -9.58 -25.72
C SER A 597 -23.57 -9.94 -24.24
N LEU A 598 -24.38 -10.92 -23.81
CA LEU A 598 -24.44 -11.30 -22.40
C LEU A 598 -23.22 -12.10 -21.94
N ASP A 599 -22.64 -12.89 -22.83
CA ASP A 599 -21.64 -13.92 -22.50
C ASP A 599 -20.20 -13.51 -22.86
N GLN A 600 -20.01 -12.37 -23.52
CA GLN A 600 -18.71 -11.84 -23.91
C GLN A 600 -18.31 -10.65 -23.04
N GLU A 601 -17.06 -10.64 -22.58
CA GLU A 601 -16.49 -9.48 -21.88
C GLU A 601 -16.40 -8.25 -22.79
N ASP A 602 -16.84 -7.10 -22.30
CA ASP A 602 -16.85 -5.87 -23.11
C ASP A 602 -15.44 -5.27 -23.28
N ASN A 603 -14.55 -5.53 -22.32
CA ASN A 603 -13.20 -4.97 -22.26
C ASN A 603 -12.15 -6.07 -22.36
N SER A 604 -11.03 -5.79 -23.03
CA SER A 604 -9.87 -6.69 -23.10
C SER A 604 -8.75 -6.25 -22.18
N SER A 605 -8.01 -7.22 -21.62
CA SER A 605 -6.85 -6.91 -20.76
C SER A 605 -5.71 -6.30 -21.56
N ALA A 606 -4.94 -5.42 -20.92
CA ALA A 606 -3.84 -4.73 -21.58
C ALA A 606 -2.63 -5.64 -21.81
N SER A 607 -1.74 -5.24 -22.73
CA SER A 607 -0.47 -5.94 -22.93
C SER A 607 0.49 -5.71 -21.76
N MET A 608 1.47 -6.59 -21.62
CA MET A 608 2.52 -6.47 -20.58
C MET A 608 3.32 -5.17 -20.71
N GLU A 609 3.56 -4.72 -21.94
CA GLU A 609 4.27 -3.45 -22.19
C GLU A 609 3.42 -2.23 -21.80
N ALA A 610 2.10 -2.30 -22.03
CA ALA A 610 1.17 -1.25 -21.65
C ALA A 610 1.08 -1.10 -20.12
N ILE A 611 0.99 -2.21 -19.37
CA ILE A 611 0.98 -2.13 -17.90
C ILE A 611 2.33 -1.69 -17.32
N LYS A 612 3.45 -1.99 -18.00
CA LYS A 612 4.78 -1.52 -17.58
C LYS A 612 4.90 -0.01 -17.78
N THR A 613 4.40 0.49 -18.90
CA THR A 613 4.33 1.93 -19.18
C THR A 613 3.44 2.63 -18.16
N GLU A 614 2.28 2.05 -17.83
CA GLU A 614 1.39 2.59 -16.80
C GLU A 614 2.03 2.55 -15.39
N ALA A 615 2.73 1.48 -15.04
CA ALA A 615 3.47 1.39 -13.78
C ALA A 615 4.57 2.46 -13.69
N ASN A 616 5.19 2.85 -14.81
CA ASN A 616 6.15 3.95 -14.87
C ASN A 616 5.51 5.33 -14.63
N ARG A 617 4.19 5.50 -14.77
CA ARG A 617 3.49 6.74 -14.35
C ARG A 617 3.41 6.87 -12.83
N CYS A 618 3.51 5.78 -12.07
CA CYS A 618 3.42 5.84 -10.61
C CYS A 618 4.67 6.48 -9.98
N TYR A 619 4.47 7.50 -9.14
CA TYR A 619 5.52 8.19 -8.36
C TYR A 619 6.24 7.30 -7.34
N ASN A 620 5.77 6.07 -7.17
CA ASN A 620 6.19 5.12 -6.14
C ASN A 620 6.07 5.66 -4.70
N CYS A 621 5.42 6.82 -4.50
CA CYS A 621 5.18 7.55 -3.25
C CYS A 621 6.34 7.48 -2.25
N GLY A 622 7.57 7.63 -2.75
CA GLY A 622 8.80 7.57 -1.96
C GLY A 622 9.31 8.94 -1.53
N CYS A 623 9.90 9.00 -0.34
CA CYS A 623 10.63 10.16 0.13
C CYS A 623 12.04 10.18 -0.47
N VAL A 624 12.37 11.23 -1.19
CA VAL A 624 13.71 11.44 -1.77
C VAL A 624 14.62 12.29 -0.88
N ALA A 625 14.24 12.50 0.39
CA ALA A 625 15.11 13.15 1.39
C ALA A 625 16.36 12.31 1.61
N VAL A 626 17.51 12.98 1.72
CA VAL A 626 18.82 12.34 1.80
C VAL A 626 19.33 12.26 3.23
N SER A 627 20.20 11.28 3.49
CA SER A 627 20.97 11.24 4.74
C SER A 627 21.93 12.44 4.79
N PRO A 628 21.91 13.24 5.88
CA PRO A 628 22.70 14.46 5.99
C PRO A 628 24.03 14.29 6.72
N SER A 629 24.33 13.10 7.23
CA SER A 629 25.52 12.85 8.04
C SER A 629 26.77 12.77 7.17
N ASP A 630 27.72 13.68 7.40
CA ASP A 630 29.03 13.64 6.71
C ASP A 630 29.90 12.48 7.23
N THR A 631 29.76 12.10 8.51
CA THR A 631 30.60 11.06 9.14
C THR A 631 30.09 9.65 8.89
N ALA A 632 28.78 9.45 8.68
CA ALA A 632 28.18 8.17 8.33
C ALA A 632 28.89 7.44 7.16
N PRO A 633 29.10 8.06 5.97
CA PRO A 633 29.80 7.40 4.88
C PRO A 633 31.26 7.09 5.21
N ALA A 634 31.93 7.92 6.04
CA ALA A 634 33.30 7.66 6.47
C ALA A 634 33.39 6.43 7.38
N LEU A 635 32.42 6.25 8.27
CA LEU A 635 32.36 5.08 9.16
C LEU A 635 32.11 3.78 8.38
N ILE A 636 31.21 3.81 7.38
CA ILE A 636 31.00 2.66 6.49
C ILE A 636 32.28 2.36 5.69
N ALA A 637 32.94 3.40 5.14
CA ALA A 637 34.17 3.21 4.37
C ALA A 637 35.34 2.66 5.19
N LEU A 638 35.26 2.77 6.52
CA LEU A 638 36.24 2.23 7.47
C LEU A 638 35.80 0.91 8.11
N ASP A 639 34.71 0.29 7.61
CA ASP A 639 34.10 -0.92 8.17
C ASP A 639 33.91 -0.83 9.70
N ALA A 640 33.47 0.34 10.17
CA ALA A 640 33.30 0.61 11.59
C ALA A 640 32.24 -0.30 12.22
N VAL A 641 32.37 -0.56 13.52
CA VAL A 641 31.34 -1.21 14.33
C VAL A 641 30.74 -0.18 15.28
N ILE A 642 29.42 -0.04 15.25
CA ILE A 642 28.66 0.82 16.14
C ILE A 642 28.21 -0.03 17.33
N VAL A 643 28.68 0.31 18.53
CA VAL A 643 28.34 -0.40 19.77
C VAL A 643 27.24 0.37 20.48
N THR A 644 26.13 -0.31 20.74
CA THR A 644 24.95 0.27 21.39
C THR A 644 24.77 -0.28 22.81
N SER A 645 23.77 0.22 23.54
CA SER A 645 23.36 -0.34 24.83
C SER A 645 22.88 -1.79 24.73
N LYS A 646 22.52 -2.27 23.53
CA LYS A 646 21.95 -3.62 23.33
C LYS A 646 22.80 -4.56 22.49
N ARG A 647 23.56 -4.06 21.51
CA ARG A 647 24.23 -4.89 20.49
C ARG A 647 25.38 -4.17 19.81
N GLU A 648 26.14 -4.92 19.03
CA GLU A 648 27.13 -4.40 18.09
C GLU A 648 26.56 -4.50 16.67
N ILE A 649 26.73 -3.45 15.88
CA ILE A 649 26.13 -3.32 14.55
C ILE A 649 27.20 -2.83 13.58
N PRO A 650 27.47 -3.54 12.46
CA PRO A 650 28.31 -3.01 11.40
C PRO A 650 27.77 -1.66 10.90
N ALA A 651 28.64 -0.68 10.63
CA ALA A 651 28.20 0.63 10.15
C ALA A 651 27.40 0.54 8.84
N SER A 652 27.73 -0.41 7.96
CA SER A 652 26.97 -0.71 6.75
C SER A 652 25.53 -1.13 7.03
N GLU A 653 25.27 -1.74 8.19
CA GLU A 653 23.93 -2.18 8.62
C GLU A 653 23.22 -1.12 9.48
N PHE A 654 23.98 -0.32 10.23
CA PHE A 654 23.45 0.67 11.18
C PHE A 654 22.51 1.69 10.52
N PHE A 655 22.85 2.11 9.30
CA PHE A 655 22.09 3.07 8.52
C PHE A 655 21.02 2.45 7.63
N LEU A 656 20.84 1.11 7.63
CA LEU A 656 19.77 0.39 6.90
C LEU A 656 18.40 0.56 7.58
N ALA A 657 18.14 1.76 8.07
CA ALA A 657 17.00 2.11 8.87
C ALA A 657 15.75 2.28 8.01
N GLY A 658 14.60 1.87 8.55
CA GLY A 658 13.32 2.07 7.87
C GLY A 658 12.88 3.53 7.88
N VAL A 659 12.17 3.95 6.83
CA VAL A 659 10.97 4.81 6.85
C VAL A 659 11.03 6.07 7.73
N ASP A 660 10.87 5.91 9.05
CA ASP A 660 10.76 7.00 10.03
C ASP A 660 11.99 7.18 10.92
N THR A 661 13.03 6.40 10.66
CA THR A 661 14.27 6.35 11.43
C THR A 661 15.47 6.57 10.52
N SER A 662 16.50 7.20 11.05
CA SER A 662 17.79 7.35 10.35
C SER A 662 18.75 6.20 10.65
N THR A 663 18.41 5.34 11.62
CA THR A 663 19.23 4.24 12.15
C THR A 663 18.37 3.05 12.55
N VAL A 664 18.90 1.83 12.56
CA VAL A 664 18.19 0.60 12.98
C VAL A 664 17.90 0.47 14.49
N LEU A 665 18.16 1.53 15.25
CA LEU A 665 18.04 1.57 16.70
C LEU A 665 16.57 1.45 17.17
N ASP A 666 16.36 0.70 18.25
CA ASP A 666 15.11 0.76 19.00
C ASP A 666 14.96 2.13 19.69
N CYS A 667 13.73 2.47 20.12
CA CYS A 667 13.45 3.74 20.79
C CYS A 667 14.26 3.98 22.08
N ASP A 668 14.64 2.90 22.78
CA ASP A 668 15.42 2.87 24.01
C ASP A 668 16.87 2.40 23.82
N GLU A 669 17.33 2.26 22.58
CA GLU A 669 18.69 1.85 22.26
C GLU A 669 19.60 3.07 22.05
N ILE A 670 20.72 3.12 22.76
CA ILE A 670 21.65 4.27 22.76
C ILE A 670 22.99 3.84 22.17
N VAL A 671 23.53 4.62 21.23
CA VAL A 671 24.91 4.43 20.76
C VAL A 671 25.88 4.79 21.89
N LYS A 672 26.77 3.86 22.25
CA LYS A 672 27.77 4.05 23.31
C LYS A 672 29.11 4.46 22.73
N GLU A 673 29.60 3.75 21.73
CA GLU A 673 30.93 3.97 21.14
C GLU A 673 30.97 3.47 19.69
N ILE A 674 31.99 3.92 18.98
CA ILE A 674 32.30 3.53 17.60
C ILE A 674 33.69 2.90 17.61
N VAL A 675 33.80 1.71 17.04
CA VAL A 675 35.03 0.91 17.03
C VAL A 675 35.59 0.83 15.61
N LEU A 676 36.85 1.22 15.45
CA LEU A 676 37.60 1.11 14.19
C LEU A 676 38.80 0.18 14.40
N LYS A 677 38.99 -0.77 13.47
CA LYS A 677 40.11 -1.72 13.52
C LYS A 677 41.40 -1.12 12.95
N ALA A 678 42.54 -1.72 13.32
CA ALA A 678 43.90 -1.25 12.99
C ALA A 678 44.31 -1.41 11.52
N ASP A 679 43.52 -2.13 10.72
CA ASP A 679 43.93 -2.77 9.47
C ASP A 679 43.95 -1.84 8.24
N GLN A 680 43.87 -0.53 8.49
CA GLN A 680 43.76 0.52 7.48
C GLN A 680 45.11 1.16 7.11
N ALA A 681 46.22 0.73 7.71
CA ALA A 681 47.55 1.23 7.37
C ALA A 681 47.88 0.98 5.89
N GLY A 682 48.33 2.03 5.18
CA GLY A 682 48.68 1.97 3.75
C GLY A 682 47.50 2.20 2.78
N SER A 683 46.29 2.46 3.29
CA SER A 683 45.14 2.86 2.47
C SER A 683 45.19 4.34 2.08
N VAL A 684 44.65 4.65 0.90
CA VAL A 684 44.42 6.01 0.40
C VAL A 684 42.99 6.41 0.80
N GLN A 685 42.90 7.30 1.78
CA GLN A 685 41.64 7.76 2.36
C GLN A 685 41.34 9.21 2.00
N GLN A 686 40.08 9.52 1.73
CA GLN A 686 39.63 10.89 1.42
C GLN A 686 38.14 11.07 1.70
N TYR A 687 37.77 12.27 2.17
CA TYR A 687 36.39 12.75 2.15
C TYR A 687 36.23 14.01 1.27
N ASN A 688 35.41 13.90 0.22
CA ASN A 688 35.04 15.02 -0.64
C ASN A 688 33.62 15.49 -0.31
N LYS A 689 33.41 16.82 -0.23
CA LYS A 689 32.09 17.42 0.00
C LYS A 689 31.81 18.53 -1.01
N PHE A 690 30.69 18.42 -1.72
CA PHE A 690 30.12 19.49 -2.52
C PHE A 690 28.96 20.14 -1.74
N ARG A 691 28.99 21.47 -1.57
CA ARG A 691 27.98 22.24 -0.83
C ARG A 691 27.92 23.71 -1.30
N THR A 692 26.82 24.40 -0.98
CA THR A 692 26.56 25.81 -1.30
C THR A 692 26.85 26.72 -0.10
N ARG A 693 28.01 27.38 -0.08
CA ARG A 693 28.48 28.17 1.10
C ARG A 693 27.62 29.39 1.46
N GLU A 694 26.72 29.86 0.60
CA GLU A 694 25.97 31.11 0.82
C GLU A 694 24.84 30.99 1.86
N THR A 695 24.27 29.80 2.07
CA THR A 695 23.12 29.61 2.97
C THR A 695 23.06 28.26 3.69
N ILE A 696 23.81 27.24 3.25
CA ILE A 696 23.56 25.84 3.64
C ILE A 696 24.88 25.01 3.74
N ASP A 697 25.12 24.36 4.89
CA ASP A 697 26.38 23.64 5.15
C ASP A 697 26.31 22.09 5.07
N PHE A 698 25.21 21.52 4.58
CA PHE A 698 25.06 20.07 4.39
C PHE A 698 25.49 19.61 2.98
N PRO A 699 25.93 18.35 2.80
CA PRO A 699 26.43 17.87 1.51
C PRO A 699 25.31 17.77 0.47
N ILE A 700 25.49 18.42 -0.67
CA ILE A 700 24.73 18.12 -1.90
C ILE A 700 25.18 16.76 -2.44
N ALA A 701 26.47 16.48 -2.35
CA ALA A 701 27.07 15.17 -2.57
C ALA A 701 28.37 15.09 -1.76
N GLY A 702 28.52 14.03 -0.98
CA GLY A 702 29.76 13.74 -0.26
C GLY A 702 30.24 12.33 -0.57
N LEU A 703 31.54 12.12 -0.82
CA LEU A 703 32.14 10.80 -1.02
C LEU A 703 33.20 10.55 0.04
N ALA A 704 33.02 9.49 0.82
CA ALA A 704 34.07 8.86 1.59
C ALA A 704 34.69 7.73 0.76
N SER A 705 36.00 7.79 0.56
CA SER A 705 36.73 6.73 -0.13
C SER A 705 37.86 6.17 0.74
N ASN A 706 38.01 4.86 0.72
CA ASN A 706 39.10 4.14 1.35
C ASN A 706 39.61 3.05 0.40
N ILE A 707 40.79 3.24 -0.19
CA ILE A 707 41.35 2.34 -1.21
C ILE A 707 42.66 1.76 -0.70
N LYS A 708 42.72 0.43 -0.56
CA LYS A 708 43.93 -0.28 -0.13
C LYS A 708 44.64 -0.89 -1.33
N LEU A 709 45.97 -0.70 -1.39
CA LEU A 709 46.81 -1.25 -2.44
C LEU A 709 47.64 -2.43 -1.91
N SER A 710 47.74 -3.48 -2.72
CA SER A 710 48.69 -4.58 -2.53
C SER A 710 49.62 -4.63 -3.74
N GLY A 711 50.88 -4.23 -3.53
CA GLY A 711 51.80 -3.96 -4.64
C GLY A 711 51.33 -2.76 -5.47
N ASP A 712 51.05 -2.99 -6.75
CA ASP A 712 50.53 -1.98 -7.68
C ASP A 712 49.04 -2.16 -8.01
N ALA A 713 48.36 -3.14 -7.38
CA ALA A 713 46.95 -3.43 -7.60
C ALA A 713 46.08 -3.01 -6.41
N ILE A 714 44.82 -2.67 -6.68
CA ILE A 714 43.80 -2.39 -5.68
C ILE A 714 43.40 -3.72 -5.02
N GLU A 715 43.68 -3.87 -3.73
CA GLU A 715 43.27 -5.01 -2.91
C GLU A 715 41.80 -4.88 -2.52
N SER A 716 41.42 -3.71 -2.02
CA SER A 716 40.05 -3.35 -1.66
C SER A 716 39.78 -1.88 -1.92
N ALA A 717 38.53 -1.55 -2.19
CA ALA A 717 38.03 -0.19 -2.29
C ALA A 717 36.69 -0.12 -1.58
N LYS A 718 36.48 0.95 -0.81
CA LYS A 718 35.19 1.36 -0.27
C LYS A 718 34.89 2.76 -0.76
N LEU A 719 33.75 2.94 -1.41
CA LEU A 719 33.29 4.17 -2.03
C LEU A 719 31.86 4.44 -1.56
N VAL A 720 31.72 5.27 -0.53
CA VAL A 720 30.43 5.50 0.14
C VAL A 720 30.00 6.95 0.00
N PHE A 721 28.84 7.18 -0.61
CA PHE A 721 28.30 8.51 -0.80
C PHE A 721 27.26 8.90 0.27
N SER A 722 27.16 10.21 0.51
CA SER A 722 26.09 10.89 1.24
C SER A 722 25.47 11.98 0.36
N GLY A 723 24.26 12.43 0.69
CA GLY A 723 23.57 13.48 -0.07
C GLY A 723 23.04 13.05 -1.44
N VAL A 724 23.19 11.79 -1.83
CA VAL A 724 22.75 11.26 -3.15
C VAL A 724 21.68 10.17 -3.04
N ALA A 725 21.40 9.69 -1.82
CA ALA A 725 20.42 8.66 -1.51
C ALA A 725 19.80 8.89 -0.12
N PRO A 726 18.64 8.28 0.20
CA PRO A 726 18.03 8.37 1.53
C PRO A 726 18.92 7.87 2.67
N MET A 727 19.78 6.90 2.36
CA MET A 727 20.79 6.34 3.26
C MET A 727 22.18 6.56 2.63
N PRO A 728 23.29 6.45 3.39
CA PRO A 728 24.61 6.37 2.78
C PRO A 728 24.65 5.25 1.71
N TYR A 729 25.21 5.55 0.54
CA TYR A 729 25.16 4.68 -0.63
C TYR A 729 26.54 4.12 -0.96
N GLU A 730 26.74 2.82 -0.78
CA GLU A 730 27.99 2.10 -1.07
C GLU A 730 27.97 1.56 -2.52
N PHE A 731 29.03 1.82 -3.28
CA PHE A 731 29.12 1.47 -4.70
C PHE A 731 29.73 0.08 -4.94
N TYR A 732 29.08 -0.97 -4.45
CA TYR A 732 29.59 -2.36 -4.55
C TYR A 732 30.04 -2.76 -5.96
N GLU A 733 29.27 -2.44 -7.00
CA GLU A 733 29.62 -2.80 -8.38
C GLU A 733 30.91 -2.12 -8.87
N VAL A 734 31.13 -0.87 -8.45
CA VAL A 734 32.35 -0.12 -8.82
C VAL A 734 33.54 -0.63 -8.01
N GLU A 735 33.34 -0.92 -6.72
CA GLU A 735 34.35 -1.48 -5.84
C GLU A 735 34.84 -2.86 -6.34
N ASP A 736 33.90 -3.75 -6.69
CA ASP A 736 34.21 -5.05 -7.27
C ASP A 736 34.91 -4.91 -8.63
N PHE A 737 34.52 -3.93 -9.44
CA PHE A 737 35.21 -3.63 -10.70
C PHE A 737 36.65 -3.17 -10.49
N LEU A 738 36.97 -2.44 -9.41
CA LEU A 738 38.31 -1.95 -9.14
C LEU A 738 39.24 -3.04 -8.59
N ARG A 739 38.70 -4.05 -7.91
CA ARG A 739 39.48 -5.11 -7.24
C ARG A 739 40.44 -5.82 -8.20
N GLY A 740 41.69 -5.94 -7.80
CA GLY A 740 42.76 -6.61 -8.53
C GLY A 740 43.38 -5.82 -9.69
N LYS A 741 42.94 -4.58 -9.94
CA LYS A 741 43.45 -3.73 -11.04
C LYS A 741 44.43 -2.68 -10.54
N ALA A 742 45.39 -2.31 -11.39
CA ALA A 742 46.29 -1.21 -11.09
C ALA A 742 45.60 0.14 -11.29
N PRO A 743 45.69 1.09 -10.34
CA PRO A 743 45.15 2.44 -10.52
C PRO A 743 45.73 3.12 -11.76
N SER A 744 44.87 3.63 -12.64
CA SER A 744 45.25 4.45 -13.79
C SER A 744 44.18 5.51 -14.07
N GLU A 745 44.50 6.53 -14.88
CA GLU A 745 43.53 7.54 -15.30
C GLU A 745 42.38 6.92 -16.11
N GLU A 746 42.65 5.91 -16.93
CA GLU A 746 41.64 5.18 -17.68
C GLU A 746 40.71 4.38 -16.75
N LEU A 747 41.27 3.66 -15.77
CA LEU A 747 40.49 2.92 -14.78
C LEU A 747 39.61 3.87 -13.96
N ALA A 748 40.17 4.99 -13.52
CA ALA A 748 39.46 6.02 -12.78
C ALA A 748 38.31 6.64 -13.60
N ALA A 749 38.55 6.90 -14.89
CA ALA A 749 37.53 7.41 -15.79
C ALA A 749 36.39 6.40 -16.03
N GLU A 750 36.71 5.11 -16.14
CA GLU A 750 35.70 4.05 -16.28
C GLU A 750 34.89 3.86 -15.00
N ALA A 751 35.55 3.78 -13.83
CA ALA A 751 34.87 3.72 -12.54
C ALA A 751 33.88 4.88 -12.36
N GLY A 752 34.28 6.10 -12.74
CA GLY A 752 33.39 7.27 -12.74
C GLY A 752 32.22 7.16 -13.73
N ARG A 753 32.38 6.49 -14.89
CA ARG A 753 31.28 6.22 -15.82
C ARG A 753 30.31 5.18 -15.25
N MET A 754 30.83 4.12 -14.64
CA MET A 754 30.02 3.08 -14.01
C MET A 754 29.16 3.64 -12.87
N ALA A 755 29.73 4.52 -12.04
CA ALA A 755 29.05 5.12 -10.89
C ALA A 755 27.79 5.95 -11.21
N ILE A 756 27.55 6.29 -12.48
CA ILE A 756 26.38 7.09 -12.91
C ILE A 756 25.44 6.33 -13.83
N LYS A 757 25.65 5.03 -14.06
CA LYS A 757 24.89 4.23 -15.02
C LYS A 757 23.40 4.18 -14.70
N ASP A 758 23.07 4.02 -13.41
CA ASP A 758 21.70 3.77 -12.94
C ASP A 758 21.09 4.94 -12.15
N ILE A 759 21.66 6.14 -12.32
CA ILE A 759 21.19 7.34 -11.63
C ILE A 759 19.77 7.74 -12.04
N LYS A 760 18.95 8.14 -11.06
CA LYS A 760 17.55 8.60 -11.21
C LYS A 760 17.46 10.06 -10.83
N VAL A 761 17.74 10.92 -11.80
CA VAL A 761 17.79 12.36 -11.58
C VAL A 761 16.39 12.99 -11.64
N LEU A 762 16.14 13.93 -10.74
CA LEU A 762 15.03 14.87 -10.80
C LEU A 762 15.43 16.09 -11.65
N SER A 763 14.47 16.99 -11.92
CA SER A 763 14.67 18.12 -12.84
C SER A 763 15.89 18.98 -12.51
N ASP A 764 16.11 19.29 -11.23
CA ASP A 764 17.05 20.32 -10.80
C ASP A 764 18.35 19.73 -10.27
N ASN A 765 18.39 18.41 -10.01
CA ASN A 765 19.56 17.74 -9.43
C ASN A 765 20.41 16.94 -10.43
N LYS A 766 20.13 17.05 -11.74
CA LYS A 766 20.88 16.36 -12.81
C LYS A 766 22.38 16.58 -12.75
N PHE A 767 22.81 17.75 -12.29
CA PHE A 767 24.22 18.11 -12.15
C PHE A 767 24.99 17.19 -11.18
N LYS A 768 24.31 16.55 -10.23
CA LYS A 768 24.92 15.59 -9.28
C LYS A 768 25.59 14.42 -9.98
N ALA A 769 25.09 13.99 -11.15
CA ALA A 769 25.73 12.94 -11.94
C ALA A 769 27.20 13.28 -12.25
N GLN A 770 27.47 14.51 -12.67
CA GLN A 770 28.85 14.92 -12.98
C GLN A 770 29.72 15.02 -11.72
N ILE A 771 29.14 15.41 -10.58
CA ILE A 771 29.84 15.44 -9.29
C ILE A 771 30.22 14.02 -8.86
N ILE A 772 29.27 13.08 -8.88
CA ILE A 772 29.49 11.67 -8.54
C ILE A 772 30.60 11.09 -9.41
N LYS A 773 30.48 11.23 -10.74
CA LYS A 773 31.50 10.79 -11.71
C LYS A 773 32.88 11.38 -11.41
N ALA A 774 32.95 12.68 -11.13
CA ALA A 774 34.21 13.35 -10.84
C ALA A 774 34.81 12.90 -9.50
N TYR A 775 34.00 12.67 -8.48
CA TYR A 775 34.45 12.25 -7.16
C TYR A 775 34.98 10.81 -7.19
N VAL A 776 34.27 9.88 -7.83
CA VAL A 776 34.76 8.51 -8.03
C VAL A 776 36.07 8.50 -8.83
N ARG A 777 36.14 9.24 -9.94
CA ARG A 777 37.38 9.36 -10.71
C ARG A 777 38.53 9.90 -9.84
N ARG A 778 38.31 10.95 -9.05
CA ARG A 778 39.35 11.54 -8.20
C ARG A 778 39.81 10.59 -7.10
N ALA A 779 38.88 9.87 -6.48
CA ALA A 779 39.21 8.87 -5.46
C ALA A 779 40.16 7.80 -6.01
N VAL A 780 39.84 7.23 -7.18
CA VAL A 780 40.68 6.22 -7.83
C VAL A 780 42.00 6.80 -8.33
N ALA A 781 41.98 8.00 -8.94
CA ALA A 781 43.19 8.64 -9.45
C ALA A 781 44.20 8.99 -8.34
N ARG A 782 43.71 9.23 -7.11
CA ARG A 782 44.58 9.50 -5.96
C ARG A 782 45.34 8.27 -5.48
N ALA A 783 44.93 7.07 -5.89
CA ALA A 783 45.66 5.84 -5.64
C ALA A 783 46.76 5.55 -6.68
N ILE A 784 46.92 6.40 -7.71
CA ILE A 784 48.03 6.33 -8.67
C ILE A 784 49.31 6.78 -7.94
N LYS A 785 50.36 5.96 -8.01
CA LYS A 785 51.68 6.25 -7.40
C LYS A 785 52.50 7.25 -8.20
#